data_AF-A0A7S2WB04-F1
#
_entry.id   AF-A0A7S2WB04-F1
#
_cell.length_a   1.000
_cell.length_b   1.000
_cell.length_c   1.000
_cell.angle_alpha   90.00
_cell.angle_beta   90.00
_cell.angle_gamma   90.00
#
_symmetry.space_group_name_H-M   'P 1'
#
loop_
_entity.id
_entity.type
_entity.pdbx_description
1 polymer ?
#
loop_
_entity_poly.entity_id
_entity_poly.type
_entity_poly.pdbx_seq_one_letter_code
_entity_poly.pdbx_strand_id
1 'polypeptide(L)'
;AGTPAVSPQVSSLAPPAGALPDGASLGGASSALSSAGAGAATASGGEGSASAAAGAEKRPEGGAPPGTTGSPDQPTLIPNLATYVTANSQLPLFVQSPQLKAIVPVAVDRAIREIIQPVVERSVTIACISTKELIVKDFAMESSDAKMRKAAQLMVSNLASSLAVVTCKEPLRLSIANYLHTLLQQANAEVSLVEQTVQTCAADNLELGCMLIEKAAAEAAVRDIEEALGPHFAARRKAQKQGQPFVDTVYTGGRYPGALPEVLRPSRQGLGPQQLLVYEAFQRPPRQLTARSEPAVVLDASQAVTMYTRLITAIETSISNVAKQAGAGRQVSMAVLGPDHEIPALIRQIAEVTQKINPGEKETTALQLAQTIFFKKVAECDDLFRLEIFITLLSALRDECKKLPRDMVNWVSLLPVNEEKDRKLHIITIILLVRAKLVQPQDIDASIAHKMDQGRATPWVELAMQLVRQCLVDRLAVWSDFPHVMDALGKAVQRSGQVGPVADFLKELRTAQTKAQQQQQQQHAAASATPATPATSAAAAAAGTPATQGTAPPEGGASASSSGAAAAAVAGATSAAAPRVDPPGAREQVTLLLEHWIKIWNDAGGVEQKCVQYLTILQHQNVLKTDESTEVFLRIAAEVCVEFCVKSGAKAEGSDLPTLNYKVIDAFASMLTILVKYASADPQSLTSRVHLLNRILGTLHRVLVADSEGPRGARPMAFDQRPYFRVFANLLRDLTAPDPVVDANNLQVLGAFANAFHGLQPQSVPAFAFSWLELISHRTFMPTLLLAKPAQKGWMLMHRLLVDLFVFMEPYLRRSQLPLAIKTLYKGTLRVLLVLLHDFPEFLCDYHFSFCDVIPPNCIQLRNLFLSAFPRTMRLPDPFTPNLKVDLLPEIAQPPRILSNYVAALSYNGIRQELDNYLKNRAPKSFLEWLPGRLRASPSQAASGSASYNVASINALVVYIGSQSILQLQKSPQNTAIGHLPTMDVFQHLVTTLDAEGRYYLFNAIANQLRYPNNHTHYFSCVLLYLFAEVTVENSEVVQEQITRVLLERLIVHRPHPWGLLITFIELIKNPRYNFWAKEFTHCAQEIERVFESVARSCMGQSHSTGEPGGGIGAPQGQLGQAAQPSAQPAAQQGAQSASSQAQQAAQQQGNAGPVAGQLGQQPSGASSVGP
;
A
#
# COMPACT_ATOMS: atom_id res chain seq x y z
N ALA A 1 -6.21 -50.22 47.68
CA ALA A 1 -5.64 -49.00 48.28
C ALA A 1 -4.83 -48.28 47.20
N GLY A 2 -4.90 -46.96 47.00
CA GLY A 2 -5.69 -45.93 47.67
C GLY A 2 -5.15 -44.56 47.26
N THR A 3 -5.94 -43.77 46.53
CA THR A 3 -5.73 -42.34 46.19
C THR A 3 -5.57 -41.47 47.46
N PRO A 4 -5.00 -40.24 47.45
CA PRO A 4 -5.04 -39.18 46.41
C PRO A 4 -3.68 -38.45 46.15
N ALA A 5 -3.37 -37.79 45.00
CA ALA A 5 -3.85 -36.55 44.32
C ALA A 5 -3.03 -35.24 44.62
N VAL A 6 -3.28 -34.21 43.79
CA VAL A 6 -2.97 -32.76 43.95
C VAL A 6 -1.63 -32.22 43.37
N SER A 7 -1.76 -31.23 42.46
CA SER A 7 -0.70 -30.33 41.93
C SER A 7 -0.45 -29.13 42.86
N PRO A 8 0.66 -28.36 42.71
CA PRO A 8 0.46 -26.97 42.26
C PRO A 8 1.61 -26.25 41.51
N GLN A 9 1.21 -25.14 40.88
CA GLN A 9 1.87 -23.87 40.52
C GLN A 9 3.35 -23.58 40.90
N VAL A 10 4.08 -22.96 39.96
CA VAL A 10 5.11 -21.92 40.16
C VAL A 10 5.01 -20.97 38.93
N SER A 11 4.60 -19.69 38.96
CA SER A 11 4.93 -18.51 39.80
C SER A 11 6.27 -17.85 39.46
N SER A 12 6.25 -16.90 38.53
CA SER A 12 7.41 -16.10 38.13
C SER A 12 7.77 -15.03 39.16
N LEU A 13 8.95 -15.15 39.77
CA LEU A 13 9.57 -14.14 40.63
C LEU A 13 10.57 -13.30 39.84
N ALA A 14 10.55 -11.98 40.06
CA ALA A 14 11.55 -11.04 39.56
C ALA A 14 12.26 -10.36 40.73
N PRO A 15 13.61 -10.28 40.69
CA PRO A 15 14.36 -9.19 41.32
C PRO A 15 15.60 -8.76 40.49
N PRO A 16 16.40 -7.78 40.94
CA PRO A 16 16.03 -6.44 41.39
C PRO A 16 16.80 -5.34 40.62
N ALA A 17 16.48 -4.06 40.84
CA ALA A 17 17.29 -2.93 40.36
C ALA A 17 18.18 -2.37 41.48
N GLY A 18 19.42 -2.00 41.14
CA GLY A 18 20.38 -1.32 42.03
C GLY A 18 20.93 -0.05 41.36
N ALA A 19 21.19 0.99 42.15
CA ALA A 19 21.41 2.36 41.68
C ALA A 19 22.87 2.75 41.41
N LEU A 20 23.06 3.84 40.65
CA LEU A 20 24.24 4.71 40.69
C LEU A 20 23.78 6.19 40.71
N PRO A 21 24.58 7.14 41.25
CA PRO A 21 24.03 8.32 41.94
C PRO A 21 24.08 9.65 41.16
N ASP A 22 23.53 10.68 41.85
CA ASP A 22 23.28 12.07 41.49
C ASP A 22 24.45 12.92 40.95
N GLY A 23 24.10 14.06 40.33
CA GLY A 23 25.03 15.21 40.24
C GLY A 23 24.65 16.37 39.29
N ALA A 24 23.83 17.31 39.76
CA ALA A 24 23.64 18.69 39.23
C ALA A 24 23.04 18.87 37.79
N SER A 25 21.85 19.45 37.59
CA SER A 25 21.46 20.89 37.75
C SER A 25 21.97 21.78 36.59
N LEU A 26 21.20 22.64 35.90
CA LEU A 26 19.77 23.02 35.93
C LEU A 26 19.44 23.80 34.61
N GLY A 27 18.17 23.94 34.25
CA GLY A 27 17.68 25.15 33.54
C GLY A 27 17.46 25.14 32.01
N GLY A 28 16.20 24.93 31.61
CA GLY A 28 15.40 26.01 31.00
C GLY A 28 15.65 26.53 29.57
N ALA A 29 14.93 25.93 28.61
CA ALA A 29 14.04 26.61 27.66
C ALA A 29 14.54 27.57 26.53
N SER A 30 14.27 27.13 25.30
CA SER A 30 13.58 27.85 24.20
C SER A 30 14.20 29.02 23.40
N SER A 31 14.13 28.82 22.07
CA SER A 31 13.76 29.75 20.98
C SER A 31 14.71 30.86 20.47
N ALA A 32 15.18 30.61 19.24
CA ALA A 32 15.07 31.48 18.05
C ALA A 32 16.01 32.69 17.83
N LEU A 33 16.12 33.03 16.53
CA LEU A 33 16.56 34.28 15.90
C LEU A 33 18.08 34.61 15.80
N SER A 34 18.60 34.28 14.61
CA SER A 34 19.25 35.20 13.65
C SER A 34 20.48 36.06 14.02
N SER A 35 21.42 36.03 13.07
CA SER A 35 22.23 37.14 12.52
C SER A 35 23.72 37.24 12.87
N ALA A 36 24.50 37.31 11.79
CA ALA A 36 25.73 38.07 11.54
C ALA A 36 26.97 37.93 12.46
N GLY A 37 28.14 37.78 11.82
CA GLY A 37 29.45 37.93 12.45
C GLY A 37 30.58 37.47 11.53
N ALA A 38 31.21 38.39 10.79
CA ALA A 38 32.29 38.08 9.84
C ALA A 38 33.64 37.85 10.56
N GLY A 39 34.55 37.12 9.90
CA GLY A 39 35.93 36.94 10.35
C GLY A 39 36.79 36.29 9.27
N ALA A 40 37.51 37.10 8.50
CA ALA A 40 38.43 36.64 7.46
C ALA A 40 39.88 36.65 7.97
N ALA A 41 40.66 35.62 7.64
CA ALA A 41 42.12 35.61 7.78
C ALA A 41 42.76 34.62 6.79
N THR A 42 43.37 35.17 5.74
CA THR A 42 44.77 34.93 5.28
C THR A 42 45.39 33.54 5.54
N ALA A 43 45.76 32.73 4.53
CA ALA A 43 46.72 32.91 3.40
C ALA A 43 48.09 32.24 3.65
N SER A 44 48.78 31.92 2.54
CA SER A 44 49.99 31.08 2.35
C SER A 44 49.70 29.59 2.03
N GLY A 45 50.34 28.95 1.04
CA GLY A 45 51.34 29.43 0.07
C GLY A 45 52.48 28.41 -0.08
N GLY A 46 52.72 27.86 -1.27
CA GLY A 46 53.78 26.88 -1.52
C GLY A 46 53.70 26.25 -2.92
N GLU A 47 54.56 26.71 -3.82
CA GLU A 47 54.62 26.32 -5.24
C GLU A 47 55.76 25.31 -5.55
N GLY A 48 55.79 24.80 -6.79
CA GLY A 48 56.91 24.04 -7.39
C GLY A 48 56.41 22.76 -8.10
N SER A 49 56.19 22.73 -9.42
CA SER A 49 57.15 22.82 -10.56
C SER A 49 58.16 21.66 -10.56
N ALA A 50 58.51 21.00 -11.69
CA ALA A 50 58.52 21.49 -13.07
C ALA A 50 58.32 20.38 -14.14
N SER A 51 58.27 20.80 -15.42
CA SER A 51 58.12 19.98 -16.63
C SER A 51 59.05 20.51 -17.74
N ALA A 52 59.60 19.63 -18.60
CA ALA A 52 60.12 19.81 -19.98
C ALA A 52 60.82 18.49 -20.40
N ALA A 53 61.08 18.11 -21.67
CA ALA A 53 61.35 18.80 -22.95
C ALA A 53 61.22 17.78 -24.12
N ALA A 54 61.20 18.07 -25.44
CA ALA A 54 60.94 19.28 -26.25
C ALA A 54 60.89 18.92 -27.77
N GLY A 55 60.50 19.89 -28.62
CA GLY A 55 60.61 19.88 -30.10
C GLY A 55 59.33 20.42 -30.77
N ALA A 56 59.12 21.72 -31.03
CA ALA A 56 59.85 22.69 -31.89
C ALA A 56 59.68 22.40 -33.41
N GLU A 57 59.38 23.35 -34.30
CA GLU A 57 59.25 24.83 -34.21
C GLU A 57 57.77 25.30 -34.45
N LYS A 58 57.35 26.53 -34.79
CA LYS A 58 57.96 27.87 -35.07
C LYS A 58 56.94 29.01 -34.79
N ARG A 59 57.22 30.27 -35.19
CA ARG A 59 56.34 31.46 -35.06
C ARG A 59 56.66 32.49 -36.19
N PRO A 60 55.76 33.44 -36.58
CA PRO A 60 55.45 34.62 -35.74
C PRO A 60 54.01 35.20 -35.75
N GLU A 61 53.69 35.84 -34.62
CA GLU A 61 53.02 37.15 -34.40
C GLU A 61 51.53 37.46 -34.74
N GLY A 62 50.84 38.05 -33.75
CA GLY A 62 49.93 39.19 -33.98
C GLY A 62 48.40 38.98 -33.98
N GLY A 63 47.76 38.65 -32.84
CA GLY A 63 46.29 38.81 -32.71
C GLY A 63 45.62 37.96 -31.62
N ALA A 64 44.64 38.54 -30.91
CA ALA A 64 43.93 38.01 -29.73
C ALA A 64 43.35 36.57 -29.85
N PRO A 65 43.20 35.83 -28.73
CA PRO A 65 42.73 34.44 -28.75
C PRO A 65 41.19 34.32 -28.89
N PRO A 66 40.68 33.47 -29.79
CA PRO A 66 39.29 32.99 -29.75
C PRO A 66 39.16 31.80 -28.78
N GLY A 67 38.00 31.65 -28.15
CA GLY A 67 37.71 30.54 -27.23
C GLY A 67 37.54 29.20 -27.94
N THR A 68 38.03 28.12 -27.31
CA THR A 68 37.93 26.76 -27.83
C THR A 68 36.54 26.17 -27.63
N THR A 69 35.88 25.84 -28.73
CA THR A 69 34.64 25.04 -28.77
C THR A 69 34.93 23.55 -28.57
N GLY A 70 34.15 22.88 -27.71
CA GLY A 70 34.11 21.42 -27.65
C GLY A 70 33.13 20.86 -28.68
N SER A 71 33.59 19.91 -29.51
CA SER A 71 32.77 19.26 -30.55
C SER A 71 31.80 18.22 -29.96
N PRO A 72 30.54 18.14 -30.44
CA PRO A 72 29.58 17.12 -30.02
C PRO A 72 29.58 15.92 -30.96
N ASP A 73 29.92 14.71 -30.49
CA ASP A 73 29.58 13.48 -31.19
C ASP A 73 29.52 12.25 -30.24
N GLN A 74 28.30 11.92 -29.83
CA GLN A 74 27.88 10.55 -29.50
C GLN A 74 26.52 10.33 -30.19
N PRO A 75 26.31 9.23 -30.93
CA PRO A 75 25.07 9.04 -31.68
C PRO A 75 23.85 8.99 -30.74
N THR A 76 22.82 9.79 -31.06
CA THR A 76 21.56 9.78 -30.33
C THR A 76 20.74 8.54 -30.72
N LEU A 77 20.27 7.78 -29.72
CA LEU A 77 19.32 6.67 -29.94
C LEU A 77 18.02 7.13 -30.61
N ILE A 78 17.75 8.43 -30.55
CA ILE A 78 16.63 9.11 -31.19
C ILE A 78 17.23 10.19 -32.11
N PRO A 79 17.18 10.03 -33.46
CA PRO A 79 17.66 11.06 -34.37
C PRO A 79 16.84 12.36 -34.19
N ASN A 80 17.53 13.50 -34.25
CA ASN A 80 16.96 14.84 -34.10
C ASN A 80 16.29 15.19 -32.76
N LEU A 81 16.53 14.45 -31.67
CA LEU A 81 15.93 14.75 -30.33
C LEU A 81 16.09 16.23 -29.92
N ALA A 82 17.26 16.83 -30.19
CA ALA A 82 17.55 18.23 -29.88
C ALA A 82 16.62 19.25 -30.58
N THR A 83 15.91 18.87 -31.65
CA THR A 83 14.92 19.74 -32.33
C THR A 83 13.53 19.70 -31.69
N TYR A 84 13.27 18.76 -30.78
CA TYR A 84 11.99 18.62 -30.06
C TYR A 84 12.06 19.11 -28.61
N VAL A 85 13.27 19.27 -28.04
CA VAL A 85 13.48 19.75 -26.67
C VAL A 85 13.17 21.25 -26.57
N THR A 86 12.35 21.62 -25.59
CA THR A 86 11.97 23.00 -25.31
C THR A 86 12.96 23.64 -24.33
N ALA A 87 13.64 24.71 -24.75
CA ALA A 87 14.47 25.54 -23.89
C ALA A 87 13.83 26.94 -23.76
N ASN A 88 13.12 27.17 -22.64
CA ASN A 88 12.37 28.40 -22.41
C ASN A 88 13.29 29.64 -22.34
N SER A 89 13.35 30.38 -23.44
CA SER A 89 14.29 31.50 -23.62
C SER A 89 14.00 32.74 -22.77
N GLN A 90 12.89 32.77 -22.02
CA GLN A 90 12.51 33.88 -21.13
C GLN A 90 13.01 33.68 -19.68
N LEU A 91 13.62 32.55 -19.36
CA LEU A 91 14.17 32.30 -18.02
C LEU A 91 15.36 33.23 -17.74
N PRO A 92 15.44 33.89 -16.56
CA PRO A 92 16.47 34.89 -16.27
C PRO A 92 17.90 34.41 -16.52
N LEU A 93 18.22 33.16 -16.14
CA LEU A 93 19.54 32.55 -16.36
C LEU A 93 19.91 32.46 -17.86
N PHE A 94 18.93 32.19 -18.72
CA PHE A 94 19.12 32.06 -20.17
C PHE A 94 19.01 33.39 -20.93
N VAL A 95 18.46 34.43 -20.30
CA VAL A 95 18.54 35.82 -20.76
C VAL A 95 19.91 36.41 -20.44
N GLN A 96 20.44 36.15 -19.24
CA GLN A 96 21.78 36.57 -18.82
C GLN A 96 22.90 35.78 -19.51
N SER A 97 22.75 34.46 -19.67
CA SER A 97 23.74 33.56 -20.26
C SER A 97 23.14 32.67 -21.36
N PRO A 98 22.95 33.18 -22.59
CA PRO A 98 22.28 32.45 -23.68
C PRO A 98 22.97 31.15 -24.09
N GLN A 99 24.28 31.02 -23.86
CA GLN A 99 25.06 29.81 -24.21
C GLN A 99 24.62 28.58 -23.40
N LEU A 100 24.10 28.76 -22.18
CA LEU A 100 23.63 27.66 -21.32
C LEU A 100 22.40 26.93 -21.87
N LYS A 101 21.68 27.51 -22.85
CA LYS A 101 20.54 26.85 -23.52
C LYS A 101 20.92 25.52 -24.19
N ALA A 102 22.17 25.40 -24.68
CA ALA A 102 22.68 24.18 -25.32
C ALA A 102 22.79 22.97 -24.38
N ILE A 103 22.77 23.21 -23.07
CA ILE A 103 22.84 22.15 -22.04
C ILE A 103 21.50 21.39 -21.93
N VAL A 104 20.36 22.04 -22.20
CA VAL A 104 19.03 21.47 -21.97
C VAL A 104 18.78 20.19 -22.81
N PRO A 105 19.07 20.13 -24.13
CA PRO A 105 18.94 18.91 -24.90
C PRO A 105 19.84 17.77 -24.42
N VAL A 106 21.06 18.08 -23.97
CA VAL A 106 22.03 17.08 -23.49
C VAL A 106 21.56 16.46 -22.16
N ALA A 107 20.99 17.27 -21.26
CA ALA A 107 20.41 16.78 -20.02
C ALA A 107 19.19 15.86 -20.25
N VAL A 108 18.31 16.24 -21.20
CA VAL A 108 17.11 15.46 -21.54
C VAL A 108 17.46 14.13 -22.24
N ASP A 109 18.42 14.10 -23.16
CA ASP A 109 18.88 12.84 -23.79
C ASP A 109 19.44 11.86 -22.75
N ARG A 110 20.29 12.34 -21.83
CA ARG A 110 20.84 11.51 -20.75
C ARG A 110 19.75 10.97 -19.81
N ALA A 111 18.79 11.81 -19.41
CA ALA A 111 17.69 11.41 -18.55
C ALA A 111 16.77 10.37 -19.20
N ILE A 112 16.46 10.51 -20.50
CA ILE A 112 15.64 9.53 -21.22
C ILE A 112 16.38 8.18 -21.31
N ARG A 113 17.69 8.17 -21.61
CA ARG A 113 18.50 6.94 -21.69
C ARG A 113 18.56 6.17 -20.36
N GLU A 114 18.70 6.86 -19.24
CA GLU A 114 18.71 6.25 -17.91
C GLU A 114 17.39 5.54 -17.58
N ILE A 115 16.25 6.15 -17.96
CA ILE A 115 14.92 5.69 -17.54
C ILE A 115 14.26 4.75 -18.55
N ILE A 116 14.54 4.88 -19.86
CA ILE A 116 13.80 4.18 -20.92
C ILE A 116 13.89 2.66 -20.80
N GLN A 117 15.09 2.09 -20.67
CA GLN A 117 15.28 0.63 -20.62
C GLN A 117 14.56 -0.03 -19.43
N PRO A 118 14.84 0.34 -18.16
CA PRO A 118 14.23 -0.35 -17.01
C PRO A 118 12.70 -0.14 -16.90
N VAL A 119 12.16 0.95 -17.45
CA VAL A 119 10.70 1.16 -17.50
C VAL A 119 10.06 0.33 -18.61
N VAL A 120 10.67 0.28 -19.81
CA VAL A 120 10.17 -0.51 -20.94
C VAL A 120 10.14 -1.99 -20.57
N GLU A 121 11.27 -2.57 -20.12
CA GLU A 121 11.37 -4.00 -19.78
C GLU A 121 10.29 -4.43 -18.77
N ARG A 122 10.10 -3.66 -17.69
CA ARG A 122 9.09 -3.94 -16.66
C ARG A 122 7.66 -3.84 -17.20
N SER A 123 7.36 -2.77 -17.95
CA SER A 123 6.02 -2.49 -18.45
C SER A 123 5.59 -3.51 -19.52
N VAL A 124 6.52 -3.86 -20.42
CA VAL A 124 6.36 -4.89 -21.45
C VAL A 124 6.11 -6.26 -20.82
N THR A 125 6.93 -6.67 -19.84
CA THR A 125 6.80 -7.98 -19.19
C THR A 125 5.42 -8.16 -18.55
N ILE A 126 4.96 -7.17 -17.77
CA ILE A 126 3.65 -7.22 -17.09
C ILE A 126 2.51 -7.23 -18.11
N ALA A 127 2.59 -6.41 -19.16
CA ALA A 127 1.58 -6.33 -20.19
C ALA A 127 1.48 -7.62 -21.01
N CYS A 128 2.61 -8.21 -21.42
CA CYS A 128 2.65 -9.43 -22.23
C CYS A 128 2.10 -10.64 -21.46
N ILE A 129 2.48 -10.83 -20.19
CA ILE A 129 1.92 -11.91 -19.34
C ILE A 129 0.40 -11.75 -19.23
N SER A 130 -0.07 -10.56 -18.87
CA SER A 130 -1.50 -10.29 -18.66
C SER A 130 -2.32 -10.47 -19.94
N THR A 131 -1.80 -9.99 -21.08
CA THR A 131 -2.45 -10.12 -22.38
C THR A 131 -2.46 -11.58 -22.85
N LYS A 132 -1.38 -12.32 -22.67
CA LYS A 132 -1.30 -13.75 -23.06
C LYS A 132 -2.36 -14.58 -22.33
N GLU A 133 -2.42 -14.49 -21.00
CA GLU A 133 -3.36 -15.28 -20.20
C GLU A 133 -4.83 -14.96 -20.53
N LEU A 134 -5.15 -13.69 -20.78
CA LEU A 134 -6.51 -13.28 -21.12
C LEU A 134 -6.89 -13.65 -22.57
N ILE A 135 -6.03 -13.37 -23.54
CA ILE A 135 -6.28 -13.69 -24.95
C ILE A 135 -6.37 -15.21 -25.17
N VAL A 136 -5.49 -16.03 -24.60
CA VAL A 136 -5.54 -17.50 -24.78
C VAL A 136 -6.84 -18.09 -24.21
N LYS A 137 -7.29 -17.58 -23.05
CA LYS A 137 -8.54 -17.99 -22.39
C LYS A 137 -9.79 -17.55 -23.18
N ASP A 138 -9.89 -16.26 -23.54
CA ASP A 138 -11.08 -15.71 -24.19
C ASP A 138 -11.23 -16.19 -25.64
N PHE A 139 -10.11 -16.39 -26.35
CA PHE A 139 -10.09 -16.87 -27.74
C PHE A 139 -10.02 -18.40 -27.85
N ALA A 140 -10.24 -19.17 -26.77
CA ALA A 140 -10.10 -20.63 -26.73
C ALA A 140 -10.95 -21.40 -27.78
N MET A 141 -12.06 -20.81 -28.25
CA MET A 141 -12.95 -21.34 -29.30
C MET A 141 -12.93 -20.50 -30.60
N GLU A 142 -12.07 -19.48 -30.70
CA GLU A 142 -12.01 -18.62 -31.89
C GLU A 142 -11.05 -19.22 -32.93
N SER A 143 -11.54 -19.34 -34.17
CA SER A 143 -10.85 -19.99 -35.28
C SER A 143 -9.91 -19.05 -36.05
N SER A 144 -10.19 -17.75 -36.07
CA SER A 144 -9.36 -16.77 -36.78
C SER A 144 -8.13 -16.35 -35.96
N ASP A 145 -6.93 -16.63 -36.48
CA ASP A 145 -5.68 -16.12 -35.90
C ASP A 145 -5.57 -14.59 -36.07
N ALA A 146 -6.16 -14.03 -37.13
CA ALA A 146 -6.16 -12.60 -37.39
C ALA A 146 -6.94 -11.79 -36.32
N LYS A 147 -8.12 -12.27 -35.90
CA LYS A 147 -8.88 -11.64 -34.80
C LYS A 147 -8.09 -11.68 -33.48
N MET A 148 -7.50 -12.84 -33.16
CA MET A 148 -6.70 -13.04 -31.95
C MET A 148 -5.45 -12.14 -31.95
N ARG A 149 -4.77 -12.02 -33.09
CA ARG A 149 -3.59 -11.15 -33.26
C ARG A 149 -3.96 -9.68 -33.08
N LYS A 150 -5.02 -9.19 -33.75
CA LYS A 150 -5.50 -7.81 -33.61
C LYS A 150 -5.83 -7.49 -32.14
N ALA A 151 -6.59 -8.36 -31.47
CA ALA A 151 -6.96 -8.18 -30.07
C ALA A 151 -5.74 -8.14 -29.12
N ALA A 152 -4.77 -9.04 -29.32
CA ALA A 152 -3.54 -9.08 -28.53
C ALA A 152 -2.66 -7.83 -28.74
N GLN A 153 -2.49 -7.39 -29.99
CA GLN A 153 -1.72 -6.19 -30.32
C GLN A 153 -2.32 -4.93 -29.67
N LEU A 154 -3.64 -4.71 -29.82
CA LEU A 154 -4.33 -3.55 -29.25
C LEU A 154 -4.24 -3.54 -27.72
N MET A 155 -4.52 -4.68 -27.09
CA MET A 155 -4.48 -4.81 -25.63
C MET A 155 -3.07 -4.61 -25.07
N VAL A 156 -2.05 -5.30 -25.61
CA VAL A 156 -0.70 -5.22 -25.06
C VAL A 156 -0.09 -3.83 -25.26
N SER A 157 -0.34 -3.20 -26.41
CA SER A 157 0.19 -1.88 -26.75
C SER A 157 -0.36 -0.82 -25.80
N ASN A 158 -1.68 -0.82 -25.55
CA ASN A 158 -2.31 0.13 -24.64
C ASN A 158 -1.93 -0.12 -23.17
N LEU A 159 -1.83 -1.39 -22.75
CA LEU A 159 -1.46 -1.75 -21.39
C LEU A 159 0.01 -1.40 -21.08
N ALA A 160 0.95 -1.71 -21.98
CA ALA A 160 2.37 -1.40 -21.80
C ALA A 160 2.65 0.11 -21.85
N SER A 161 2.02 0.83 -22.79
CA SER A 161 2.17 2.29 -22.90
C SER A 161 1.61 3.03 -21.68
N SER A 162 0.39 2.69 -21.24
CA SER A 162 -0.22 3.31 -20.06
C SER A 162 0.59 3.05 -18.78
N LEU A 163 1.07 1.83 -18.60
CA LEU A 163 1.90 1.46 -17.45
C LEU A 163 3.27 2.15 -17.47
N ALA A 164 3.89 2.27 -18.66
CA ALA A 164 5.15 2.97 -18.83
C ALA A 164 5.06 4.45 -18.44
N VAL A 165 4.01 5.17 -18.89
CA VAL A 165 3.83 6.61 -18.57
C VAL A 165 3.69 6.85 -17.07
N VAL A 166 2.87 6.06 -16.37
CA VAL A 166 2.70 6.18 -14.91
C VAL A 166 4.02 5.86 -14.19
N THR A 167 4.78 4.90 -14.70
CA THR A 167 6.04 4.46 -14.08
C THR A 167 7.20 5.45 -14.34
N CYS A 168 7.31 6.06 -15.53
CA CYS A 168 8.43 6.95 -15.86
C CYS A 168 8.24 8.40 -15.40
N LYS A 169 7.01 8.90 -15.23
CA LYS A 169 6.77 10.35 -15.10
C LYS A 169 7.53 11.02 -13.95
N GLU A 170 7.50 10.46 -12.74
CA GLU A 170 8.24 11.05 -11.62
C GLU A 170 9.76 10.77 -11.66
N PRO A 171 10.24 9.53 -11.94
CA PRO A 171 11.67 9.27 -12.12
C PRO A 171 12.33 10.12 -13.23
N LEU A 172 11.65 10.30 -14.37
CA LEU A 172 12.14 11.10 -15.48
C LEU A 172 12.22 12.58 -15.12
N ARG A 173 11.21 13.13 -14.43
CA ARG A 173 11.23 14.53 -13.95
C ARG A 173 12.45 14.78 -13.05
N LEU A 174 12.72 13.84 -12.14
CA LEU A 174 13.87 13.91 -11.23
C LEU A 174 15.22 13.71 -11.95
N SER A 175 15.30 12.83 -12.93
CA SER A 175 16.53 12.60 -13.71
C SER A 175 16.86 13.81 -14.60
N ILE A 176 15.87 14.39 -15.32
CA ILE A 176 16.05 15.63 -16.09
C ILE A 176 16.53 16.76 -15.15
N ALA A 177 15.88 16.92 -14.00
CA ALA A 177 16.27 17.96 -13.03
C ALA A 177 17.71 17.78 -12.53
N ASN A 178 18.13 16.55 -12.19
CA ASN A 178 19.47 16.24 -11.72
C ASN A 178 20.55 16.53 -12.78
N TYR A 179 20.37 16.10 -14.03
CA TYR A 179 21.34 16.38 -15.10
C TYR A 179 21.41 17.88 -15.43
N LEU A 180 20.27 18.58 -15.47
CA LEU A 180 20.25 20.03 -15.65
C LEU A 180 21.02 20.74 -14.53
N HIS A 181 20.75 20.39 -13.26
CA HIS A 181 21.44 20.99 -12.11
C HIS A 181 22.95 20.75 -12.18
N THR A 182 23.37 19.51 -12.43
CA THR A 182 24.79 19.14 -12.50
C THR A 182 25.52 19.87 -13.64
N LEU A 183 24.93 19.91 -14.83
CA LEU A 183 25.57 20.52 -16.01
C LEU A 183 25.56 22.06 -15.94
N LEU A 184 24.52 22.68 -15.38
CA LEU A 184 24.50 24.13 -15.15
C LEU A 184 25.50 24.54 -14.05
N GLN A 185 25.63 23.75 -12.99
CA GLN A 185 26.63 23.99 -11.93
C GLN A 185 28.06 23.83 -12.45
N GLN A 186 28.32 22.85 -13.32
CA GLN A 186 29.61 22.69 -14.02
C GLN A 186 29.93 23.84 -14.98
N ALA A 187 28.91 24.58 -15.45
CA ALA A 187 29.05 25.75 -16.30
C ALA A 187 29.12 27.09 -15.51
N ASN A 188 29.37 27.03 -14.19
CA ASN A 188 29.43 28.20 -13.28
C ASN A 188 28.17 29.10 -13.31
N ALA A 189 26.98 28.52 -13.50
CA ALA A 189 25.73 29.26 -13.42
C ALA A 189 25.42 29.79 -12.00
N GLU A 190 24.72 30.93 -11.90
CA GLU A 190 24.37 31.54 -10.62
C GLU A 190 23.36 30.68 -9.84
N VAL A 191 23.75 30.21 -8.64
CA VAL A 191 23.01 29.23 -7.83
C VAL A 191 21.55 29.63 -7.57
N SER A 192 21.30 30.93 -7.38
CA SER A 192 19.97 31.50 -7.16
C SER A 192 18.99 31.30 -8.32
N LEU A 193 19.49 31.26 -9.56
CA LEU A 193 18.69 31.18 -10.80
C LEU A 193 18.67 29.76 -11.40
N VAL A 194 19.60 28.90 -10.99
CA VAL A 194 19.66 27.49 -11.43
C VAL A 194 18.41 26.73 -11.00
N GLU A 195 17.99 26.80 -9.73
CA GLU A 195 16.89 25.97 -9.22
C GLU A 195 15.55 26.24 -9.95
N GLN A 196 15.20 27.52 -10.17
CA GLN A 196 14.02 27.91 -10.96
C GLN A 196 14.11 27.46 -12.42
N THR A 197 15.31 27.55 -13.02
CA THR A 197 15.55 27.16 -14.41
C THR A 197 15.43 25.65 -14.59
N VAL A 198 16.03 24.88 -13.68
CA VAL A 198 16.00 23.42 -13.62
C VAL A 198 14.55 22.92 -13.51
N GLN A 199 13.78 23.45 -12.56
CA GLN A 199 12.39 23.02 -12.34
C GLN A 199 11.48 23.34 -13.53
N THR A 200 11.67 24.51 -14.18
CA THR A 200 10.88 24.89 -15.36
C THR A 200 11.24 24.02 -16.56
N CYS A 201 12.53 23.87 -16.89
CA CYS A 201 12.95 23.04 -18.02
C CYS A 201 12.66 21.55 -17.85
N ALA A 202 12.66 21.05 -16.60
CA ALA A 202 12.25 19.68 -16.31
C ALA A 202 10.74 19.48 -16.53
N ALA A 203 9.90 20.47 -16.21
CA ALA A 203 8.47 20.43 -16.49
C ALA A 203 8.17 20.53 -18.00
N ASP A 204 8.78 21.49 -18.71
CA ASP A 204 8.58 21.76 -20.14
C ASP A 204 8.89 20.54 -21.04
N ASN A 205 9.82 19.69 -20.62
CA ASN A 205 10.29 18.52 -21.40
C ASN A 205 9.76 17.17 -20.91
N LEU A 206 8.97 17.14 -19.83
CA LEU A 206 8.55 15.89 -19.19
C LEU A 206 7.63 15.05 -20.08
N GLU A 207 6.61 15.67 -20.69
CA GLU A 207 5.66 14.94 -21.55
C GLU A 207 6.33 14.42 -22.84
N LEU A 208 7.35 15.11 -23.37
CA LEU A 208 8.14 14.62 -24.51
C LEU A 208 8.87 13.33 -24.15
N GLY A 209 9.62 13.31 -23.04
CA GLY A 209 10.33 12.11 -22.62
C GLY A 209 9.37 10.97 -22.23
N CYS A 210 8.23 11.28 -21.60
CA CYS A 210 7.19 10.29 -21.34
C CYS A 210 6.65 9.68 -22.64
N MET A 211 6.34 10.49 -23.67
CA MET A 211 5.85 10.03 -24.98
C MET A 211 6.86 9.09 -25.69
N LEU A 212 8.16 9.39 -25.59
CA LEU A 212 9.20 8.58 -26.23
C LEU A 212 9.35 7.21 -25.55
N ILE A 213 9.31 7.18 -24.21
CA ILE A 213 9.31 5.93 -23.42
C ILE A 213 8.01 5.14 -23.64
N GLU A 214 6.88 5.82 -23.68
CA GLU A 214 5.54 5.27 -23.97
C GLU A 214 5.51 4.56 -25.33
N LYS A 215 6.05 5.20 -26.37
CA LYS A 215 6.15 4.61 -27.72
C LYS A 215 7.07 3.39 -27.74
N ALA A 216 8.25 3.48 -27.12
CA ALA A 216 9.19 2.37 -27.05
C ALA A 216 8.59 1.15 -26.32
N ALA A 217 7.82 1.38 -25.25
CA ALA A 217 7.11 0.32 -24.53
C ALA A 217 6.01 -0.34 -25.38
N ALA A 218 5.24 0.45 -26.13
CA ALA A 218 4.22 -0.06 -27.05
C ALA A 218 4.81 -0.92 -28.16
N GLU A 219 5.86 -0.45 -28.84
CA GLU A 219 6.51 -1.15 -29.94
C GLU A 219 7.24 -2.42 -29.48
N ALA A 220 7.86 -2.40 -28.30
CA ALA A 220 8.44 -3.60 -27.71
C ALA A 220 7.38 -4.65 -27.34
N ALA A 221 6.32 -4.25 -26.64
CA ALA A 221 5.26 -5.16 -26.22
C ALA A 221 4.55 -5.87 -27.38
N VAL A 222 4.39 -5.19 -28.52
CA VAL A 222 3.80 -5.81 -29.72
C VAL A 222 4.68 -6.93 -30.29
N ARG A 223 6.00 -6.79 -30.29
CA ARG A 223 6.91 -7.86 -30.74
C ARG A 223 6.86 -9.06 -29.78
N ASP A 224 7.02 -8.79 -28.49
CA ASP A 224 7.11 -9.81 -27.45
C ASP A 224 5.81 -10.64 -27.35
N ILE A 225 4.62 -10.03 -27.51
CA ILE A 225 3.35 -10.78 -27.51
C ILE A 225 3.18 -11.64 -28.78
N GLU A 226 3.69 -11.18 -29.93
CA GLU A 226 3.58 -11.95 -31.18
C GLU A 226 4.43 -13.22 -31.15
N GLU A 227 5.64 -13.13 -30.60
CA GLU A 227 6.48 -14.29 -30.32
C GLU A 227 5.81 -15.22 -29.30
N ALA A 228 5.34 -14.67 -28.18
CA ALA A 228 4.73 -15.44 -27.10
C ALA A 228 3.40 -16.14 -27.47
N LEU A 229 2.68 -15.64 -28.49
CA LEU A 229 1.46 -16.24 -29.06
C LEU A 229 1.69 -17.03 -30.35
N GLY A 230 2.90 -17.04 -30.91
CA GLY A 230 3.26 -17.74 -32.14
C GLY A 230 2.73 -19.18 -32.26
N PRO A 231 2.90 -20.05 -31.23
CA PRO A 231 2.35 -21.40 -31.21
C PRO A 231 0.83 -21.46 -31.32
N HIS A 232 0.11 -20.53 -30.66
CA HIS A 232 -1.36 -20.46 -30.68
C HIS A 232 -1.91 -19.98 -32.04
N PHE A 233 -1.17 -19.13 -32.76
CA PHE A 233 -1.48 -18.77 -34.15
C PHE A 233 -1.20 -19.93 -35.12
N ALA A 234 -0.14 -20.71 -34.89
CA ALA A 234 0.18 -21.89 -35.71
C ALA A 234 -0.88 -22.99 -35.56
N ALA A 235 -1.35 -23.24 -34.33
CA ALA A 235 -2.40 -24.23 -34.06
C ALA A 235 -3.73 -23.89 -34.77
N ARG A 236 -4.16 -22.63 -34.74
CA ARG A 236 -5.35 -22.14 -35.47
C ARG A 236 -5.22 -22.30 -36.98
N ARG A 237 -4.09 -21.89 -37.56
CA ARG A 237 -3.80 -22.08 -38.99
C ARG A 237 -3.77 -23.56 -39.41
N LYS A 238 -3.37 -24.47 -38.52
CA LYS A 238 -3.43 -25.93 -38.76
C LYS A 238 -4.87 -26.44 -38.77
N ALA A 239 -5.69 -26.07 -37.79
CA ALA A 239 -7.11 -26.46 -37.74
C ALA A 239 -7.89 -25.93 -38.95
N GLN A 240 -7.67 -24.68 -39.34
CA GLN A 240 -8.27 -24.06 -40.52
C GLN A 240 -7.90 -24.80 -41.82
N LYS A 241 -6.63 -25.19 -42.00
CA LYS A 241 -6.18 -26.02 -43.13
C LYS A 241 -6.79 -27.43 -43.15
N GLN A 242 -7.25 -27.93 -42.01
CA GLN A 242 -7.91 -29.23 -41.88
C GLN A 242 -9.45 -29.15 -41.98
N GLY A 243 -10.01 -27.95 -42.21
CA GLY A 243 -11.46 -27.74 -42.30
C GLY A 243 -12.20 -27.94 -40.98
N GLN A 244 -11.50 -27.95 -39.85
CA GLN A 244 -12.07 -28.19 -38.51
C GLN A 244 -12.16 -26.88 -37.71
N PRO A 245 -13.23 -26.66 -36.93
CA PRO A 245 -13.30 -25.54 -36.00
C PRO A 245 -12.21 -25.67 -34.94
N PHE A 246 -11.48 -24.58 -34.67
CA PHE A 246 -10.45 -24.59 -33.64
C PHE A 246 -11.09 -24.63 -32.24
N VAL A 247 -10.65 -25.60 -31.44
CA VAL A 247 -11.06 -25.78 -30.04
C VAL A 247 -9.81 -26.05 -29.23
N ASP A 248 -9.50 -25.21 -28.25
CA ASP A 248 -8.39 -25.44 -27.33
C ASP A 248 -8.77 -26.54 -26.31
N THR A 249 -8.25 -27.75 -26.55
CA THR A 249 -8.53 -28.93 -25.73
C THR A 249 -8.02 -28.81 -24.30
N VAL A 250 -7.04 -27.93 -24.03
CA VAL A 250 -6.49 -27.72 -22.69
C VAL A 250 -7.48 -26.92 -21.84
N TYR A 251 -8.12 -25.90 -22.42
CA TYR A 251 -9.10 -25.07 -21.73
C TYR A 251 -10.50 -25.72 -21.62
N THR A 252 -10.87 -26.54 -22.60
CA THR A 252 -12.21 -27.17 -22.64
C THR A 252 -12.33 -28.44 -21.79
N GLY A 253 -11.22 -29.02 -21.32
CA GLY A 253 -11.23 -30.19 -20.42
C GLY A 253 -11.53 -29.89 -18.95
N GLY A 254 -11.58 -28.62 -18.53
CA GLY A 254 -11.86 -28.22 -17.15
C GLY A 254 -13.35 -28.21 -16.79
N ARG A 255 -13.69 -28.29 -15.48
CA ARG A 255 -15.09 -28.17 -14.98
C ARG A 255 -15.76 -26.81 -15.24
N TYR A 256 -14.99 -25.75 -15.51
CA TYR A 256 -15.47 -24.37 -15.48
C TYR A 256 -16.32 -23.88 -16.68
N PRO A 257 -16.08 -24.26 -17.95
CA PRO A 257 -16.88 -23.75 -19.08
C PRO A 257 -18.37 -24.14 -19.03
N GLY A 258 -18.70 -25.24 -18.33
CA GLY A 258 -20.07 -25.70 -18.15
C GLY A 258 -20.90 -24.83 -17.21
N ALA A 259 -20.30 -24.22 -16.19
CA ALA A 259 -21.00 -23.47 -15.14
C ALA A 259 -21.23 -21.98 -15.46
N LEU A 260 -20.65 -21.47 -16.56
CA LEU A 260 -20.80 -20.07 -16.96
C LEU A 260 -22.17 -19.84 -17.65
N PRO A 261 -22.84 -18.70 -17.38
CA PRO A 261 -23.98 -18.23 -18.15
C PRO A 261 -23.66 -18.14 -19.64
N GLU A 262 -24.66 -18.30 -20.50
CA GLU A 262 -24.48 -18.42 -21.96
C GLU A 262 -23.72 -17.25 -22.59
N VAL A 263 -23.91 -16.03 -22.08
CA VAL A 263 -23.21 -14.79 -22.51
C VAL A 263 -21.71 -14.80 -22.20
N LEU A 264 -21.28 -15.57 -21.20
CA LEU A 264 -19.89 -15.68 -20.72
C LEU A 264 -19.23 -17.01 -21.10
N ARG A 265 -19.99 -17.96 -21.69
CA ARG A 265 -19.45 -19.24 -22.15
C ARG A 265 -18.79 -19.04 -23.53
N PRO A 266 -17.56 -19.54 -23.76
CA PRO A 266 -16.94 -19.54 -25.09
C PRO A 266 -17.83 -20.28 -26.11
N SER A 267 -18.35 -19.54 -27.10
CA SER A 267 -19.24 -20.10 -28.13
C SER A 267 -18.43 -20.92 -29.15
N ARG A 268 -19.03 -22.00 -29.65
CA ARG A 268 -18.47 -22.82 -30.74
C ARG A 268 -18.39 -22.07 -32.08
N GLN A 269 -18.98 -20.88 -32.18
CA GLN A 269 -18.90 -20.00 -33.35
C GLN A 269 -17.81 -18.91 -33.22
N GLY A 270 -17.00 -18.94 -32.16
CA GLY A 270 -16.01 -17.90 -31.85
C GLY A 270 -16.57 -16.74 -31.03
N LEU A 271 -15.85 -15.62 -31.00
CA LEU A 271 -16.23 -14.44 -30.21
C LEU A 271 -17.26 -13.58 -30.98
N GLY A 272 -18.30 -13.15 -30.28
CA GLY A 272 -19.34 -12.27 -30.82
C GLY A 272 -18.85 -10.83 -31.00
N PRO A 273 -19.50 -10.00 -31.85
CA PRO A 273 -19.08 -8.61 -32.09
C PRO A 273 -18.98 -7.77 -30.81
N GLN A 274 -19.93 -7.93 -29.89
CA GLN A 274 -19.93 -7.22 -28.60
C GLN A 274 -18.76 -7.62 -27.68
N GLN A 275 -18.27 -8.86 -27.79
CA GLN A 275 -17.10 -9.33 -27.04
C GLN A 275 -15.79 -8.83 -27.68
N LEU A 276 -15.74 -8.72 -29.00
CA LEU A 276 -14.61 -8.13 -29.72
C LEU A 276 -14.49 -6.62 -29.49
N LEU A 277 -15.60 -5.90 -29.31
CA LEU A 277 -15.58 -4.46 -28.96
C LEU A 277 -14.79 -4.16 -27.68
N VAL A 278 -14.72 -5.08 -26.71
CA VAL A 278 -13.89 -4.92 -25.51
C VAL A 278 -12.41 -4.83 -25.87
N TYR A 279 -11.97 -5.58 -26.88
CA TYR A 279 -10.60 -5.56 -27.37
C TYR A 279 -10.33 -4.40 -28.33
N GLU A 280 -11.33 -3.99 -29.12
CA GLU A 280 -11.25 -2.80 -29.98
C GLU A 280 -11.27 -1.49 -29.17
N ALA A 281 -11.84 -1.47 -27.96
CA ALA A 281 -11.77 -0.33 -27.04
C ALA A 281 -10.33 -0.05 -26.51
N PHE A 282 -9.37 -0.96 -26.70
CA PHE A 282 -7.95 -0.67 -26.47
C PHE A 282 -7.29 0.07 -27.65
N GLN A 283 -8.00 0.30 -28.76
CA GLN A 283 -7.48 1.06 -29.91
C GLN A 283 -7.33 2.54 -29.57
N ARG A 284 -6.10 2.93 -29.26
CA ARG A 284 -5.75 4.27 -28.81
C ARG A 284 -5.52 5.22 -30.00
N PRO A 285 -6.08 6.44 -30.02
CA PRO A 285 -5.69 7.45 -30.99
C PRO A 285 -4.21 7.84 -30.77
N PRO A 286 -3.40 7.99 -31.83
CA PRO A 286 -2.00 8.33 -31.68
C PRO A 286 -1.86 9.72 -31.05
N ARG A 287 -1.10 9.81 -29.95
CA ARG A 287 -0.54 11.09 -29.47
C ARG A 287 0.38 11.61 -30.57
N GLN A 288 -0.10 12.55 -31.37
CA GLN A 288 0.74 13.26 -32.34
C GLN A 288 1.84 13.99 -31.57
N LEU A 289 3.10 13.76 -31.96
CA LEU A 289 4.12 14.79 -31.80
C LEU A 289 3.54 16.06 -32.44
N THR A 290 3.58 17.19 -31.74
CA THR A 290 3.37 18.51 -32.32
C THR A 290 4.54 18.79 -33.27
N ALA A 291 4.50 18.17 -34.45
CA ALA A 291 5.33 18.54 -35.58
C ALA A 291 5.17 20.04 -35.79
N ARG A 292 6.32 20.73 -35.91
CA ARG A 292 6.48 22.19 -36.10
C ARG A 292 5.15 22.94 -36.19
N SER A 293 4.90 23.82 -35.22
CA SER A 293 4.14 25.02 -35.55
C SER A 293 4.84 25.67 -36.75
N GLU A 294 4.19 25.62 -37.92
CA GLU A 294 4.20 26.76 -38.84
C GLU A 294 4.06 28.03 -37.99
N PRO A 295 4.79 29.12 -38.29
CA PRO A 295 4.87 30.30 -37.44
C PRO A 295 3.47 30.66 -36.98
N ALA A 296 3.21 30.44 -35.68
CA ALA A 296 1.86 30.13 -35.20
C ALA A 296 0.89 31.14 -35.80
N VAL A 297 -0.13 30.69 -36.55
CA VAL A 297 -1.07 31.60 -37.21
C VAL A 297 -1.78 32.34 -36.10
N VAL A 298 -1.24 33.52 -35.78
CA VAL A 298 -1.71 34.38 -34.72
C VAL A 298 -3.04 34.91 -35.20
N LEU A 299 -4.11 34.31 -34.69
CA LEU A 299 -5.46 34.76 -35.01
C LEU A 299 -5.63 36.15 -34.40
N ASP A 300 -5.98 37.11 -35.25
CA ASP A 300 -6.53 38.37 -34.77
C ASP A 300 -7.89 38.13 -34.09
N ALA A 301 -8.32 39.08 -33.27
CA ALA A 301 -9.60 38.97 -32.56
C ALA A 301 -10.82 38.74 -33.50
N SER A 302 -10.79 39.24 -34.74
CA SER A 302 -11.90 39.12 -35.69
C SER A 302 -12.02 37.71 -36.28
N GLN A 303 -10.87 37.11 -36.67
CA GLN A 303 -10.78 35.73 -37.13
C GLN A 303 -11.16 34.76 -36.01
N ALA A 304 -10.69 35.00 -34.79
CA ALA A 304 -11.04 34.20 -33.63
C ALA A 304 -12.55 34.23 -33.31
N VAL A 305 -13.16 35.43 -33.27
CA VAL A 305 -14.61 35.59 -33.07
C VAL A 305 -15.42 34.89 -34.17
N THR A 306 -14.94 34.93 -35.42
CA THR A 306 -15.58 34.21 -36.54
C THR A 306 -15.51 32.69 -36.35
N MET A 307 -14.37 32.15 -35.91
CA MET A 307 -14.23 30.72 -35.61
C MET A 307 -15.09 30.28 -34.42
N TYR A 308 -15.12 31.05 -33.33
CA TYR A 308 -15.99 30.78 -32.18
C TYR A 308 -17.47 30.76 -32.56
N THR A 309 -17.91 31.71 -33.40
CA THR A 309 -19.31 31.77 -33.86
C THR A 309 -19.69 30.50 -34.62
N ARG A 310 -18.80 29.99 -35.48
CA ARG A 310 -19.00 28.72 -36.21
C ARG A 310 -19.04 27.52 -35.26
N LEU A 311 -18.11 27.44 -34.30
CA LEU A 311 -18.02 26.33 -33.34
C LEU A 311 -19.22 26.29 -32.39
N ILE A 312 -19.70 27.45 -31.90
CA ILE A 312 -20.93 27.53 -31.09
C ILE A 312 -22.14 27.05 -31.91
N THR A 313 -22.27 27.49 -33.16
CA THR A 313 -23.38 27.04 -34.04
C THR A 313 -23.33 25.52 -34.30
N ALA A 314 -22.13 24.94 -34.43
CA ALA A 314 -21.94 23.50 -34.54
C ALA A 314 -22.34 22.76 -33.26
N ILE A 315 -21.98 23.29 -32.08
CA ILE A 315 -22.41 22.74 -30.78
C ILE A 315 -23.93 22.77 -30.65
N GLU A 316 -24.59 23.89 -30.97
CA GLU A 316 -26.06 24.02 -30.88
C GLU A 316 -26.80 23.08 -31.84
N THR A 317 -26.23 22.87 -33.04
CA THR A 317 -26.74 21.89 -34.01
C THR A 317 -26.60 20.46 -33.46
N SER A 318 -25.44 20.15 -32.87
CA SER A 318 -25.15 18.84 -32.27
C SER A 318 -26.07 18.54 -31.09
N ILE A 319 -26.30 19.52 -30.19
CA ILE A 319 -27.25 19.38 -29.08
C ILE A 319 -28.67 19.14 -29.61
N SER A 320 -29.07 19.86 -30.66
CA SER A 320 -30.39 19.69 -31.28
C SER A 320 -30.55 18.33 -31.96
N ASN A 321 -29.47 17.73 -32.48
CA ASN A 321 -29.47 16.38 -33.02
C ASN A 321 -29.56 15.32 -31.91
N VAL A 322 -28.81 15.45 -30.82
CA VAL A 322 -28.90 14.57 -29.64
C VAL A 322 -30.30 14.63 -29.03
N ALA A 323 -30.88 15.82 -28.88
CA ALA A 323 -32.25 16.00 -28.38
C ALA A 323 -33.31 15.32 -29.28
N LYS A 324 -33.14 15.37 -30.61
CA LYS A 324 -34.00 14.65 -31.56
C LYS A 324 -33.85 13.13 -31.46
N GLN A 325 -32.63 12.63 -31.27
CA GLN A 325 -32.34 11.19 -31.14
C GLN A 325 -32.80 10.59 -29.80
N ALA A 326 -32.77 11.37 -28.72
CA ALA A 326 -33.18 10.92 -27.38
C ALA A 326 -34.69 10.65 -27.24
N GLY A 327 -35.51 11.29 -28.08
CA GLY A 327 -36.97 11.23 -28.02
C GLY A 327 -37.56 12.13 -26.92
N ALA A 328 -38.81 12.57 -27.12
CA ALA A 328 -39.48 13.47 -26.17
C ALA A 328 -39.65 12.80 -24.80
N GLY A 329 -39.03 13.37 -23.76
CA GLY A 329 -39.21 12.97 -22.35
C GLY A 329 -38.00 12.26 -21.70
N ARG A 330 -36.92 11.98 -22.42
CA ARG A 330 -35.71 11.35 -21.84
C ARG A 330 -34.67 12.40 -21.47
N GLN A 331 -34.37 12.55 -20.18
CA GLN A 331 -33.30 13.44 -19.71
C GLN A 331 -31.94 12.91 -20.16
N VAL A 332 -31.19 13.72 -20.90
CA VAL A 332 -29.79 13.50 -21.25
C VAL A 332 -28.93 14.37 -20.35
N SER A 333 -27.82 13.85 -19.85
CA SER A 333 -26.78 14.62 -19.14
C SER A 333 -25.45 14.39 -19.83
N MET A 334 -24.55 15.36 -19.74
CA MET A 334 -23.20 15.28 -20.26
C MET A 334 -22.44 14.06 -19.71
N ALA A 335 -22.72 13.62 -18.49
CA ALA A 335 -22.10 12.41 -17.89
C ALA A 335 -22.46 11.09 -18.63
N VAL A 336 -23.49 11.09 -19.49
CA VAL A 336 -23.90 9.95 -20.31
C VAL A 336 -23.22 9.98 -21.69
N LEU A 337 -22.69 11.13 -22.11
CA LEU A 337 -21.92 11.24 -23.36
C LEU A 337 -20.48 10.77 -23.14
N GLY A 338 -20.03 9.80 -23.94
CA GLY A 338 -18.64 9.38 -23.95
C GLY A 338 -17.68 10.50 -24.39
N PRO A 339 -16.38 10.44 -24.01
CA PRO A 339 -15.39 11.47 -24.33
C PRO A 339 -15.13 11.66 -25.83
N ASP A 340 -15.49 10.66 -26.64
CA ASP A 340 -15.36 10.65 -28.11
C ASP A 340 -16.57 11.26 -28.84
N HIS A 341 -17.59 11.73 -28.11
CA HIS A 341 -18.76 12.38 -28.70
C HIS A 341 -18.41 13.77 -29.29
N GLU A 342 -19.14 14.18 -30.34
CA GLU A 342 -18.87 15.41 -31.09
C GLU A 342 -18.86 16.67 -30.20
N ILE A 343 -19.75 16.74 -29.21
CA ILE A 343 -19.89 17.88 -28.30
C ILE A 343 -18.60 18.12 -27.45
N PRO A 344 -18.08 17.14 -26.68
CA PRO A 344 -16.77 17.23 -26.04
C PRO A 344 -15.59 17.52 -26.99
N ALA A 345 -15.65 17.11 -28.25
CA ALA A 345 -14.62 17.44 -29.24
C ALA A 345 -14.69 18.92 -29.67
N LEU A 346 -15.89 19.45 -29.93
CA LEU A 346 -16.10 20.86 -30.28
C LEU A 346 -15.76 21.82 -29.13
N ILE A 347 -16.02 21.44 -27.87
CA ILE A 347 -15.59 22.22 -26.69
C ILE A 347 -14.06 22.32 -26.62
N ARG A 348 -13.33 21.22 -26.90
CA ARG A 348 -11.87 21.22 -26.98
C ARG A 348 -11.35 22.11 -28.11
N GLN A 349 -11.98 22.07 -29.28
CA GLN A 349 -11.61 22.95 -30.40
C GLN A 349 -11.79 24.45 -30.07
N ILE A 350 -12.77 24.83 -29.24
CA ILE A 350 -12.90 26.22 -28.77
C ILE A 350 -11.70 26.61 -27.91
N ALA A 351 -11.26 25.75 -26.97
CA ALA A 351 -10.04 26.02 -26.18
C ALA A 351 -8.79 26.11 -27.06
N GLU A 352 -8.64 25.25 -28.07
CA GLU A 352 -7.55 25.29 -29.05
C GLU A 352 -7.53 26.58 -29.89
N VAL A 353 -8.70 27.12 -30.26
CA VAL A 353 -8.81 28.42 -30.93
C VAL A 353 -8.35 29.53 -29.98
N THR A 354 -8.77 29.52 -28.70
CA THR A 354 -8.32 30.48 -27.68
C THR A 354 -6.80 30.51 -27.56
N GLN A 355 -6.14 29.37 -27.66
CA GLN A 355 -4.68 29.25 -27.56
C GLN A 355 -3.92 29.82 -28.76
N LYS A 356 -4.58 30.00 -29.92
CA LYS A 356 -3.99 30.53 -31.16
C LYS A 356 -4.18 32.05 -31.34
N ILE A 357 -4.88 32.73 -30.41
CA ILE A 357 -5.08 34.19 -30.44
C ILE A 357 -3.81 34.92 -30.00
N ASN A 358 -3.56 36.09 -30.58
CA ASN A 358 -2.50 37.01 -30.18
C ASN A 358 -2.48 37.24 -28.65
N PRO A 359 -1.36 37.00 -27.93
CA PRO A 359 -1.32 37.10 -26.46
C PRO A 359 -1.82 38.42 -25.87
N GLY A 360 -1.69 39.54 -26.58
CA GLY A 360 -2.21 40.85 -26.15
C GLY A 360 -3.75 40.99 -26.23
N GLU A 361 -4.40 40.23 -27.12
CA GLU A 361 -5.86 40.27 -27.37
C GLU A 361 -6.58 39.00 -26.87
N LYS A 362 -5.83 37.99 -26.44
CA LYS A 362 -6.34 36.69 -26.01
C LYS A 362 -7.31 36.79 -24.83
N GLU A 363 -6.94 37.52 -23.77
CA GLU A 363 -7.78 37.65 -22.58
C GLU A 363 -9.08 38.43 -22.87
N THR A 364 -9.01 39.51 -23.64
CA THR A 364 -10.18 40.32 -24.00
C THR A 364 -11.12 39.57 -24.93
N THR A 365 -10.60 38.86 -25.92
CA THR A 365 -11.41 38.06 -26.87
C THR A 365 -12.03 36.84 -26.20
N ALA A 366 -11.31 36.15 -25.30
CA ALA A 366 -11.85 35.06 -24.51
C ALA A 366 -12.95 35.54 -23.53
N LEU A 367 -12.78 36.73 -22.93
CA LEU A 367 -13.80 37.32 -22.07
C LEU A 367 -15.05 37.73 -22.87
N GLN A 368 -14.90 38.29 -24.07
CA GLN A 368 -16.03 38.62 -24.97
C GLN A 368 -16.80 37.36 -25.41
N LEU A 369 -16.10 36.25 -25.65
CA LEU A 369 -16.72 34.95 -25.90
C LEU A 369 -17.51 34.47 -24.67
N ALA A 370 -16.90 34.50 -23.49
CA ALA A 370 -17.55 34.07 -22.25
C ALA A 370 -18.79 34.93 -21.91
N GLN A 371 -18.72 36.24 -22.10
CA GLN A 371 -19.87 37.15 -22.00
C GLN A 371 -20.98 36.76 -22.99
N THR A 372 -20.63 36.43 -24.23
CA THR A 372 -21.59 36.03 -25.25
C THR A 372 -22.29 34.71 -24.89
N ILE A 373 -21.54 33.71 -24.41
CA ILE A 373 -22.11 32.44 -23.94
C ILE A 373 -23.01 32.68 -22.71
N PHE A 374 -22.55 33.47 -21.74
CA PHE A 374 -23.32 33.70 -20.52
C PHE A 374 -24.62 34.46 -20.80
N PHE A 375 -24.55 35.65 -21.40
CA PHE A 375 -25.71 36.52 -21.56
C PHE A 375 -26.65 36.12 -22.70
N LYS A 376 -26.18 35.46 -23.76
CA LYS A 376 -27.04 35.06 -24.90
C LYS A 376 -27.38 33.58 -24.98
N LYS A 377 -26.79 32.72 -24.13
CA LYS A 377 -27.02 31.26 -24.18
C LYS A 377 -27.35 30.66 -22.82
N VAL A 378 -26.69 31.07 -21.74
CA VAL A 378 -27.02 30.61 -20.37
C VAL A 378 -28.26 31.32 -19.83
N ALA A 379 -28.36 32.64 -19.97
CA ALA A 379 -29.48 33.43 -19.46
C ALA A 379 -30.84 33.12 -20.13
N GLU A 380 -30.83 32.67 -21.39
CA GLU A 380 -32.02 32.35 -22.19
C GLU A 380 -32.25 30.82 -22.30
N CYS A 381 -31.67 30.01 -21.40
CA CYS A 381 -31.64 28.56 -21.54
C CYS A 381 -32.87 27.85 -20.92
N ASP A 382 -33.73 27.26 -21.76
CA ASP A 382 -34.90 26.48 -21.32
C ASP A 382 -34.63 25.00 -21.01
N ASP A 383 -33.42 24.49 -21.27
CA ASP A 383 -33.07 23.07 -21.15
C ASP A 383 -31.81 22.85 -20.28
N LEU A 384 -31.93 21.94 -19.32
CA LEU A 384 -30.87 21.58 -18.38
C LEU A 384 -29.65 20.98 -19.08
N PHE A 385 -29.85 20.23 -20.17
CA PHE A 385 -28.75 19.61 -20.90
C PHE A 385 -27.92 20.65 -21.69
N ARG A 386 -28.61 21.59 -22.36
CA ARG A 386 -27.96 22.79 -22.95
C ARG A 386 -27.19 23.59 -21.90
N LEU A 387 -27.81 23.83 -20.73
CA LEU A 387 -27.18 24.57 -19.63
C LEU A 387 -25.89 23.88 -19.14
N GLU A 388 -25.92 22.57 -18.88
CA GLU A 388 -24.74 21.79 -18.45
C GLU A 388 -23.58 21.90 -19.47
N ILE A 389 -23.89 21.88 -20.77
CA ILE A 389 -22.90 22.02 -21.84
C ILE A 389 -22.32 23.44 -21.90
N PHE A 390 -23.14 24.49 -21.82
CA PHE A 390 -22.64 25.87 -21.85
C PHE A 390 -21.82 26.22 -20.60
N ILE A 391 -22.18 25.70 -19.41
CA ILE A 391 -21.35 25.85 -18.20
C ILE A 391 -20.01 25.10 -18.34
N THR A 392 -20.01 23.92 -18.98
CA THR A 392 -18.77 23.17 -19.26
C THR A 392 -17.88 23.90 -20.25
N LEU A 393 -18.47 24.54 -21.28
CA LEU A 393 -17.74 25.39 -22.22
C LEU A 393 -17.12 26.61 -21.53
N LEU A 394 -17.83 27.25 -20.60
CA LEU A 394 -17.26 28.32 -19.76
C LEU A 394 -16.14 27.80 -18.85
N SER A 395 -16.23 26.57 -18.34
CA SER A 395 -15.18 25.93 -17.55
C SER A 395 -13.90 25.69 -18.36
N ALA A 396 -14.03 25.32 -19.64
CA ALA A 396 -12.90 25.18 -20.56
C ALA A 396 -12.18 26.51 -20.87
N LEU A 397 -12.85 27.66 -20.72
CA LEU A 397 -12.25 28.99 -20.89
C LEU A 397 -11.62 29.56 -19.60
N ARG A 398 -11.85 28.93 -18.42
CA ARG A 398 -11.40 29.43 -17.11
C ARG A 398 -9.89 29.63 -17.04
N ASP A 399 -9.13 28.64 -17.51
CA ASP A 399 -7.68 28.61 -17.31
C ASP A 399 -6.97 29.60 -18.27
N GLU A 400 -7.66 30.05 -19.32
CA GLU A 400 -7.20 31.03 -20.32
C GLU A 400 -7.62 32.48 -20.00
N CYS A 401 -8.62 32.69 -19.14
CA CYS A 401 -9.15 34.02 -18.81
C CYS A 401 -9.23 34.25 -17.29
N LYS A 402 -8.18 34.86 -16.71
CA LYS A 402 -8.03 35.06 -15.26
C LYS A 402 -9.12 35.95 -14.63
N LYS A 403 -9.74 36.83 -15.42
CA LYS A 403 -10.86 37.70 -15.00
C LYS A 403 -12.19 36.95 -14.90
N LEU A 404 -12.33 35.80 -15.58
CA LEU A 404 -13.61 35.10 -15.73
C LEU A 404 -14.31 34.79 -14.40
N PRO A 405 -13.67 34.24 -13.35
CA PRO A 405 -14.36 33.93 -12.08
C PRO A 405 -14.95 35.16 -11.40
N ARG A 406 -14.23 36.30 -11.44
CA ARG A 406 -14.66 37.56 -10.83
C ARG A 406 -15.84 38.17 -11.58
N ASP A 407 -15.79 38.17 -12.91
CA ASP A 407 -16.87 38.73 -13.72
C ASP A 407 -18.11 37.82 -13.72
N MET A 408 -17.94 36.51 -13.62
CA MET A 408 -19.04 35.53 -13.49
C MET A 408 -19.95 35.82 -12.29
N VAL A 409 -19.39 36.20 -11.14
CA VAL A 409 -20.15 36.62 -9.95
C VAL A 409 -21.04 37.82 -10.26
N ASN A 410 -20.52 38.80 -11.00
CA ASN A 410 -21.28 39.98 -11.40
C ASN A 410 -22.39 39.63 -12.41
N TRP A 411 -22.12 38.72 -13.35
CA TRP A 411 -23.08 38.33 -14.39
C TRP A 411 -24.23 37.48 -13.86
N VAL A 412 -23.96 36.55 -12.95
CA VAL A 412 -24.99 35.80 -12.19
C VAL A 412 -25.96 36.76 -11.52
N SER A 413 -25.45 37.82 -10.89
CA SER A 413 -26.25 38.84 -10.21
C SER A 413 -27.04 39.79 -11.15
N LEU A 414 -26.99 39.55 -12.47
CA LEU A 414 -27.80 40.22 -13.49
C LEU A 414 -28.85 39.30 -14.13
N LEU A 415 -28.88 38.01 -13.79
CA LEU A 415 -29.92 37.08 -14.26
C LEU A 415 -31.30 37.45 -13.68
N PRO A 416 -32.39 37.16 -14.40
CA PRO A 416 -33.74 37.42 -13.92
C PRO A 416 -34.10 36.55 -12.71
N VAL A 417 -34.98 37.08 -11.85
CA VAL A 417 -35.44 36.45 -10.60
C VAL A 417 -36.95 36.66 -10.39
N ASN A 418 -37.61 37.43 -11.26
CA ASN A 418 -38.99 37.89 -11.05
C ASN A 418 -40.00 36.74 -11.15
N GLU A 419 -39.86 35.86 -12.14
CA GLU A 419 -40.71 34.68 -12.30
C GLU A 419 -40.15 33.46 -11.56
N GLU A 420 -41.03 32.55 -11.14
CA GLU A 420 -40.61 31.33 -10.42
C GLU A 420 -39.76 30.40 -11.29
N LYS A 421 -40.00 30.39 -12.61
CA LYS A 421 -39.18 29.68 -13.61
C LYS A 421 -37.75 30.24 -13.64
N ASP A 422 -37.61 31.55 -13.66
CA ASP A 422 -36.31 32.23 -13.64
C ASP A 422 -35.54 31.89 -12.35
N ARG A 423 -36.21 31.93 -11.19
CA ARG A 423 -35.59 31.58 -9.90
C ARG A 423 -35.02 30.17 -9.92
N LYS A 424 -35.77 29.19 -10.44
CA LYS A 424 -35.32 27.80 -10.57
C LYS A 424 -34.12 27.67 -11.51
N LEU A 425 -34.16 28.31 -12.68
CA LEU A 425 -33.05 28.31 -13.64
C LEU A 425 -31.78 28.95 -13.05
N HIS A 426 -31.93 30.07 -12.36
CA HIS A 426 -30.85 30.81 -11.71
C HIS A 426 -30.18 29.97 -10.59
N ILE A 427 -30.97 29.34 -9.71
CA ILE A 427 -30.45 28.43 -8.66
C ILE A 427 -29.64 27.29 -9.29
N ILE A 428 -30.16 26.63 -10.31
CA ILE A 428 -29.47 25.53 -11.00
C ILE A 428 -28.19 26.01 -11.68
N THR A 429 -28.22 27.19 -12.30
CA THR A 429 -27.05 27.83 -12.92
C THR A 429 -25.94 28.06 -11.90
N ILE A 430 -26.26 28.62 -10.72
CA ILE A 430 -25.30 28.81 -9.63
C ILE A 430 -24.71 27.47 -9.17
N ILE A 431 -25.54 26.45 -8.96
CA ILE A 431 -25.09 25.12 -8.52
C ILE A 431 -24.12 24.50 -9.53
N LEU A 432 -24.42 24.60 -10.83
CA LEU A 432 -23.52 24.11 -11.88
C LEU A 432 -22.21 24.91 -11.95
N LEU A 433 -22.25 26.24 -11.78
CA LEU A 433 -21.04 27.08 -11.70
C LEU A 433 -20.15 26.74 -10.50
N VAL A 434 -20.72 26.50 -9.33
CA VAL A 434 -20.00 26.08 -8.12
C VAL A 434 -19.39 24.69 -8.32
N ARG A 435 -20.15 23.73 -8.86
CA ARG A 435 -19.64 22.38 -9.20
C ARG A 435 -18.52 22.42 -10.25
N ALA A 436 -18.61 23.31 -11.24
CA ALA A 436 -17.57 23.55 -12.25
C ALA A 436 -16.36 24.36 -11.74
N LYS A 437 -16.37 24.77 -10.46
CA LYS A 437 -15.36 25.64 -9.83
C LYS A 437 -15.10 26.94 -10.62
N LEU A 438 -16.16 27.50 -11.18
CA LEU A 438 -16.14 28.81 -11.84
C LEU A 438 -16.43 29.96 -10.86
N VAL A 439 -17.14 29.68 -9.77
CA VAL A 439 -17.51 30.66 -8.74
C VAL A 439 -17.43 30.01 -7.35
N GLN A 440 -17.02 30.74 -6.32
CA GLN A 440 -17.01 30.27 -4.93
C GLN A 440 -18.31 30.67 -4.19
N PRO A 441 -18.81 29.87 -3.24
CA PRO A 441 -20.02 30.21 -2.48
C PRO A 441 -19.96 31.56 -1.76
N GLN A 442 -18.79 31.94 -1.25
CA GLN A 442 -18.57 33.20 -0.52
C GLN A 442 -18.69 34.44 -1.43
N ASP A 443 -18.25 34.34 -2.69
CA ASP A 443 -18.40 35.44 -3.66
C ASP A 443 -19.89 35.65 -4.05
N ILE A 444 -20.65 34.55 -4.11
CA ILE A 444 -22.08 34.54 -4.39
C ILE A 444 -22.87 35.15 -3.23
N ASP A 445 -22.54 34.80 -1.98
CA ASP A 445 -23.20 35.33 -0.78
C ASP A 445 -23.25 36.87 -0.76
N ALA A 446 -22.10 37.52 -0.88
CA ALA A 446 -22.01 38.98 -0.88
C ALA A 446 -22.84 39.62 -2.00
N SER A 447 -22.86 39.00 -3.19
CA SER A 447 -23.56 39.52 -4.37
C SER A 447 -25.09 39.34 -4.27
N ILE A 448 -25.56 38.16 -3.84
CA ILE A 448 -26.99 37.88 -3.61
C ILE A 448 -27.53 38.78 -2.49
N ALA A 449 -26.80 38.88 -1.37
CA ALA A 449 -27.20 39.69 -0.22
C ALA A 449 -27.36 41.18 -0.56
N HIS A 450 -26.50 41.71 -1.44
CA HIS A 450 -26.64 43.06 -1.98
C HIS A 450 -27.93 43.22 -2.79
N LYS A 451 -28.29 42.23 -3.63
CA LYS A 451 -29.51 42.23 -4.45
C LYS A 451 -30.81 42.01 -3.66
N MET A 452 -30.75 41.40 -2.48
CA MET A 452 -31.90 41.28 -1.58
C MET A 452 -32.38 42.63 -0.99
N ASP A 453 -31.57 43.69 -1.10
CA ASP A 453 -31.85 45.04 -0.61
C ASP A 453 -32.41 45.07 0.83
N GLN A 454 -31.64 44.48 1.76
CA GLN A 454 -32.01 44.33 3.17
C GLN A 454 -33.34 43.60 3.42
N GLY A 455 -33.75 42.74 2.47
CA GLY A 455 -34.99 41.99 2.52
C GLY A 455 -36.18 42.63 1.80
N ARG A 456 -35.99 43.77 1.12
CA ARG A 456 -37.06 44.45 0.36
C ARG A 456 -37.37 43.78 -0.98
N ALA A 457 -36.40 43.08 -1.58
CA ALA A 457 -36.58 42.39 -2.84
C ALA A 457 -37.03 40.93 -2.63
N THR A 458 -38.34 40.72 -2.42
CA THR A 458 -38.94 39.39 -2.13
C THR A 458 -38.48 38.27 -3.09
N PRO A 459 -38.37 38.45 -4.41
CA PRO A 459 -37.91 37.38 -5.30
C PRO A 459 -36.46 36.93 -5.02
N TRP A 460 -35.57 37.88 -4.67
CA TRP A 460 -34.19 37.57 -4.28
C TRP A 460 -34.11 36.93 -2.90
N VAL A 461 -35.02 37.28 -1.98
CA VAL A 461 -35.16 36.62 -0.67
C VAL A 461 -35.53 35.15 -0.83
N GLU A 462 -36.54 34.84 -1.67
CA GLU A 462 -36.92 33.45 -1.96
C GLU A 462 -35.79 32.66 -2.64
N LEU A 463 -35.15 33.26 -3.64
CA LEU A 463 -34.02 32.63 -4.35
C LEU A 463 -32.87 32.32 -3.38
N ALA A 464 -32.49 33.27 -2.52
CA ALA A 464 -31.40 33.09 -1.57
C ALA A 464 -31.70 31.96 -0.57
N MET A 465 -32.93 31.86 -0.06
CA MET A 465 -33.36 30.78 0.84
C MET A 465 -33.28 29.41 0.17
N GLN A 466 -33.80 29.28 -1.06
CA GLN A 466 -33.76 28.02 -1.80
C GLN A 466 -32.32 27.62 -2.20
N LEU A 467 -31.51 28.59 -2.62
CA LEU A 467 -30.11 28.40 -3.01
C LEU A 467 -29.24 27.93 -1.83
N VAL A 468 -29.36 28.59 -0.66
CA VAL A 468 -28.67 28.16 0.57
C VAL A 468 -29.12 26.75 0.99
N ARG A 469 -30.43 26.46 0.95
CA ARG A 469 -30.94 25.11 1.26
C ARG A 469 -30.35 24.04 0.35
N GLN A 470 -30.34 24.28 -0.96
CA GLN A 470 -29.85 23.32 -1.94
C GLN A 470 -28.33 23.14 -1.86
N CYS A 471 -27.56 24.21 -1.64
CA CYS A 471 -26.10 24.12 -1.46
C CYS A 471 -25.72 23.32 -0.20
N LEU A 472 -26.48 23.43 0.89
CA LEU A 472 -26.26 22.65 2.11
C LEU A 472 -26.66 21.18 1.94
N VAL A 473 -27.76 20.90 1.24
CA VAL A 473 -28.22 19.52 0.92
C VAL A 473 -27.22 18.80 0.02
N ASP A 474 -26.76 19.46 -1.05
CA ASP A 474 -25.78 18.92 -1.99
C ASP A 474 -24.33 18.94 -1.44
N ARG A 475 -24.12 19.47 -0.22
CA ARG A 475 -22.82 19.62 0.46
C ARG A 475 -21.79 20.43 -0.34
N LEU A 476 -22.25 21.44 -1.08
CA LEU A 476 -21.42 22.33 -1.90
C LEU A 476 -20.81 23.50 -1.11
N ALA A 477 -21.37 23.82 0.06
CA ALA A 477 -20.96 24.93 0.91
C ALA A 477 -21.37 24.68 2.38
N VAL A 478 -20.79 25.42 3.32
CA VAL A 478 -21.12 25.39 4.76
C VAL A 478 -21.79 26.71 5.17
N TRP A 479 -22.51 26.70 6.29
CA TRP A 479 -23.17 27.87 6.89
C TRP A 479 -22.31 29.14 7.00
N SER A 480 -21.01 28.96 7.28
CA SER A 480 -20.03 30.05 7.39
C SER A 480 -19.75 30.76 6.07
N ASP A 481 -20.13 30.16 4.94
CA ASP A 481 -19.92 30.72 3.60
C ASP A 481 -21.06 31.66 3.14
N PHE A 482 -22.13 31.80 3.94
CA PHE A 482 -23.28 32.67 3.65
C PHE A 482 -23.61 33.76 4.71
N PRO A 483 -22.63 34.51 5.24
CA PRO A 483 -22.88 35.51 6.30
C PRO A 483 -23.78 36.68 5.87
N HIS A 484 -23.64 37.20 4.64
CA HIS A 484 -24.33 38.40 4.18
C HIS A 484 -25.81 38.12 3.87
N VAL A 485 -26.12 36.99 3.23
CA VAL A 485 -27.51 36.57 2.97
C VAL A 485 -28.25 36.39 4.30
N MET A 486 -27.61 35.78 5.30
CA MET A 486 -28.23 35.53 6.60
C MET A 486 -28.54 36.82 7.39
N ASP A 487 -27.69 37.84 7.32
CA ASP A 487 -27.96 39.17 7.87
C ASP A 487 -29.13 39.87 7.15
N ALA A 488 -29.17 39.78 5.81
CA ALA A 488 -30.27 40.34 5.03
C ALA A 488 -31.63 39.66 5.35
N LEU A 489 -31.66 38.33 5.49
CA LEU A 489 -32.86 37.58 5.94
C LEU A 489 -33.29 37.99 7.36
N GLY A 490 -32.33 38.17 8.28
CA GLY A 490 -32.61 38.60 9.66
C GLY A 490 -33.29 39.97 9.72
N LYS A 491 -32.81 40.93 8.93
CA LYS A 491 -33.39 42.28 8.80
C LYS A 491 -34.77 42.27 8.12
N ALA A 492 -35.00 41.36 7.18
CA ALA A 492 -36.29 41.17 6.52
C ALA A 492 -37.40 40.80 7.53
N VAL A 493 -37.11 39.86 8.43
CA VAL A 493 -38.08 39.37 9.44
C VAL A 493 -38.42 40.43 10.48
N GLN A 494 -37.47 41.29 10.87
CA GLN A 494 -37.71 42.36 11.85
C GLN A 494 -38.62 43.49 11.32
N ARG A 495 -38.69 43.69 9.99
CA ARG A 495 -39.41 44.82 9.38
C ARG A 495 -40.76 44.46 8.75
N SER A 496 -40.88 43.28 8.17
CA SER A 496 -42.02 42.95 7.29
C SER A 496 -43.29 42.49 8.02
N GLY A 497 -43.16 41.94 9.23
CA GLY A 497 -44.30 41.35 9.95
C GLY A 497 -44.98 40.16 9.25
N GLN A 498 -44.44 39.69 8.11
CA GLN A 498 -45.00 38.57 7.36
C GLN A 498 -44.65 37.24 8.04
N VAL A 499 -45.71 36.57 8.51
CA VAL A 499 -45.64 35.33 9.27
C VAL A 499 -45.43 34.14 8.32
N GLY A 500 -44.51 33.23 8.70
CA GLY A 500 -44.29 31.96 8.02
C GLY A 500 -42.88 31.83 7.41
N PRO A 501 -42.71 31.87 6.07
CA PRO A 501 -41.63 31.13 5.40
C PRO A 501 -40.21 31.52 5.80
N VAL A 502 -39.91 32.82 5.89
CA VAL A 502 -38.55 33.31 6.22
C VAL A 502 -38.21 33.07 7.69
N ALA A 503 -39.20 33.21 8.59
CA ALA A 503 -39.02 32.99 10.02
C ALA A 503 -38.86 31.51 10.35
N ASP A 504 -39.65 30.63 9.71
CA ASP A 504 -39.53 29.18 9.85
C ASP A 504 -38.22 28.67 9.26
N PHE A 505 -37.81 29.17 8.09
CA PHE A 505 -36.49 28.87 7.53
C PHE A 505 -35.38 29.30 8.48
N LEU A 506 -35.34 30.55 8.95
CA LEU A 506 -34.34 30.99 9.93
C LEU A 506 -34.38 30.20 11.25
N LYS A 507 -35.51 29.60 11.62
CA LYS A 507 -35.63 28.71 12.80
C LYS A 507 -35.08 27.30 12.49
N GLU A 508 -35.31 26.77 11.30
CA GLU A 508 -34.67 25.54 10.78
C GLU A 508 -33.15 25.72 10.70
N LEU A 509 -32.69 26.84 10.13
CA LEU A 509 -31.27 27.18 10.03
C LEU A 509 -30.64 27.42 11.42
N ARG A 510 -31.30 28.16 12.32
CA ARG A 510 -30.78 28.36 13.70
C ARG A 510 -30.73 27.07 14.49
N THR A 511 -31.68 26.15 14.35
CA THR A 511 -31.61 24.86 15.04
C THR A 511 -30.52 23.94 14.48
N ALA A 512 -30.23 24.01 13.18
CA ALA A 512 -29.04 23.39 12.59
C ALA A 512 -27.73 24.06 13.08
N GLN A 513 -27.70 25.41 13.12
CA GLN A 513 -26.56 26.18 13.58
C GLN A 513 -26.28 25.98 15.07
N THR A 514 -27.28 25.94 15.95
CA THR A 514 -27.07 25.69 17.40
C THR A 514 -26.44 24.32 17.64
N LYS A 515 -26.80 23.29 16.85
CA LYS A 515 -26.14 21.97 16.90
C LYS A 515 -24.66 22.05 16.49
N ALA A 516 -24.35 22.75 15.39
CA ALA A 516 -22.97 22.93 14.93
C ALA A 516 -22.13 23.83 15.86
N GLN A 517 -22.74 24.88 16.41
CA GLN A 517 -22.06 25.88 17.25
C GLN A 517 -21.87 25.39 18.68
N GLN A 518 -22.74 24.52 19.22
CA GLN A 518 -22.48 23.78 20.46
C GLN A 518 -21.26 22.84 20.30
N GLN A 519 -21.09 22.22 19.13
CA GLN A 519 -19.89 21.42 18.81
C GLN A 519 -18.60 22.26 18.79
N GLN A 520 -18.64 23.49 18.28
CA GLN A 520 -17.47 24.39 18.28
C GLN A 520 -17.21 25.09 19.62
N GLN A 521 -18.25 25.46 20.38
CA GLN A 521 -18.08 26.20 21.63
C GLN A 521 -17.51 25.33 22.76
N GLN A 522 -17.75 24.01 22.73
CA GLN A 522 -17.06 23.04 23.60
C GLN A 522 -15.55 22.93 23.32
N GLN A 523 -15.08 23.25 22.10
CA GLN A 523 -13.64 23.25 21.78
C GLN A 523 -12.92 24.53 22.25
N HIS A 524 -13.60 25.68 22.28
CA HIS A 524 -12.99 26.94 22.72
C HIS A 524 -13.10 27.22 24.23
N ALA A 525 -14.16 26.77 24.92
CA ALA A 525 -14.35 27.05 26.34
C ALA A 525 -13.29 26.41 27.25
N ALA A 526 -12.59 25.36 26.79
CA ALA A 526 -11.52 24.69 27.54
C ALA A 526 -10.19 25.48 27.58
N ALA A 527 -10.05 26.57 26.82
CA ALA A 527 -8.76 27.24 26.60
C ALA A 527 -8.52 28.51 27.44
N SER A 528 -9.51 29.04 28.17
CA SER A 528 -9.40 30.38 28.78
C SER A 528 -10.19 30.63 30.07
N ALA A 529 -10.31 29.63 30.96
CA ALA A 529 -10.92 29.84 32.28
C ALA A 529 -10.19 29.07 33.39
N THR A 530 -9.37 29.78 34.16
CA THR A 530 -8.80 29.32 35.44
C THR A 530 -9.73 29.72 36.58
N PRO A 531 -10.34 28.79 37.34
CA PRO A 531 -11.09 29.13 38.56
C PRO A 531 -10.21 28.96 39.80
N ALA A 532 -10.30 29.93 40.73
CA ALA A 532 -9.69 29.81 42.05
C ALA A 532 -10.43 28.80 42.94
N THR A 533 -9.72 28.27 43.95
CA THR A 533 -10.21 27.28 44.92
C THR A 533 -11.43 27.76 45.74
N PRO A 534 -12.42 26.89 46.01
CA PRO A 534 -13.58 27.24 46.84
C PRO A 534 -13.27 27.14 48.34
N ALA A 535 -13.84 28.06 49.12
CA ALA A 535 -13.77 28.02 50.58
C ALA A 535 -14.95 27.26 51.19
N THR A 536 -14.67 26.42 52.18
CA THR A 536 -15.68 25.74 53.02
C THR A 536 -16.16 26.63 54.15
N SER A 537 -17.47 26.63 54.44
CA SER A 537 -18.00 26.25 55.77
C SER A 537 -19.52 26.42 55.88
N ALA A 538 -20.19 25.37 56.35
CA ALA A 538 -21.36 25.48 57.20
C ALA A 538 -20.93 25.00 58.60
N ALA A 539 -21.41 25.66 59.66
CA ALA A 539 -20.83 25.58 61.00
C ALA A 539 -21.60 24.67 61.98
N ALA A 540 -20.96 24.43 63.14
CA ALA A 540 -21.42 23.72 64.34
C ALA A 540 -21.61 22.19 64.19
N ALA A 541 -20.96 21.26 64.92
CA ALA A 541 -20.24 21.18 66.21
C ALA A 541 -21.01 20.29 67.22
N ALA A 542 -20.38 19.20 67.68
CA ALA A 542 -20.20 18.86 69.11
C ALA A 542 -19.54 17.46 69.33
N ALA A 543 -18.51 17.45 70.17
CA ALA A 543 -18.08 16.42 71.15
C ALA A 543 -17.88 14.93 70.75
N GLY A 544 -16.76 14.32 71.18
CA GLY A 544 -16.73 12.85 71.40
C GLY A 544 -15.41 12.05 71.27
N THR A 545 -14.26 12.50 71.75
CA THR A 545 -13.08 11.63 72.05
C THR A 545 -13.09 11.26 73.55
N PRO A 546 -12.44 10.17 74.06
CA PRO A 546 -10.99 9.94 73.89
C PRO A 546 -10.44 8.47 73.91
N ALA A 547 -9.11 8.40 73.71
CA ALA A 547 -8.13 7.43 74.26
C ALA A 547 -8.07 5.99 73.66
N THR A 548 -7.03 5.61 72.89
CA THR A 548 -5.62 5.24 73.25
C THR A 548 -5.49 3.96 74.11
N GLN A 549 -4.52 3.05 73.91
CA GLN A 549 -3.10 3.30 73.61
C GLN A 549 -2.33 2.01 73.16
N GLY A 550 -1.18 2.18 72.48
CA GLY A 550 -0.13 1.16 72.28
C GLY A 550 0.07 0.70 70.81
N THR A 551 1.28 0.60 70.24
CA THR A 551 2.65 0.93 70.71
C THR A 551 3.62 1.19 69.54
N ALA A 552 4.38 2.30 69.63
CA ALA A 552 5.69 2.63 69.02
C ALA A 552 5.94 2.62 67.47
N PRO A 553 6.85 3.48 66.94
CA PRO A 553 7.13 3.75 65.51
C PRO A 553 8.58 3.27 65.10
N PRO A 554 9.26 3.66 63.98
CA PRO A 554 8.96 4.72 62.99
C PRO A 554 9.28 4.45 61.49
N GLU A 555 9.11 5.50 60.66
CA GLU A 555 9.71 5.76 59.33
C GLU A 555 9.42 4.76 58.17
N GLY A 556 9.05 5.16 56.94
CA GLY A 556 8.82 6.49 56.35
C GLY A 556 9.41 6.58 54.93
N GLY A 557 8.62 6.40 53.86
CA GLY A 557 9.19 6.44 52.49
C GLY A 557 8.26 6.22 51.28
N ALA A 558 7.81 7.34 50.71
CA ALA A 558 7.53 7.61 49.28
C ALA A 558 6.70 6.64 48.39
N SER A 559 5.62 7.22 47.85
CA SER A 559 4.75 6.76 46.76
C SER A 559 5.41 6.49 45.40
N ALA A 560 4.89 5.51 44.66
CA ALA A 560 5.11 5.31 43.22
C ALA A 560 3.78 5.35 42.42
N SER A 561 3.86 5.67 41.12
CA SER A 561 2.73 6.11 40.29
C SER A 561 1.94 4.99 39.58
N SER A 562 0.63 5.19 39.44
CA SER A 562 -0.33 4.22 38.91
C SER A 562 -0.52 4.36 37.38
N SER A 563 0.12 3.50 36.60
CA SER A 563 -0.16 3.33 35.15
C SER A 563 -0.33 1.86 34.69
N GLY A 564 -0.16 0.87 35.58
CA GLY A 564 -0.24 -0.56 35.23
C GLY A 564 -1.64 -1.21 35.31
N ALA A 565 -2.62 -0.57 35.94
CA ALA A 565 -3.86 -1.25 36.34
C ALA A 565 -4.81 -1.63 35.19
N ALA A 566 -4.81 -0.88 34.08
CA ALA A 566 -5.77 -1.10 32.99
C ALA A 566 -5.43 -2.29 32.06
N ALA A 567 -4.17 -2.74 32.03
CA ALA A 567 -3.73 -3.82 31.14
C ALA A 567 -4.11 -5.23 31.67
N ALA A 568 -4.26 -5.39 32.98
CA ALA A 568 -4.57 -6.69 33.60
C ALA A 568 -5.99 -7.20 33.31
N ALA A 569 -6.96 -6.28 33.09
CA ALA A 569 -8.37 -6.61 32.95
C ALA A 569 -8.73 -7.38 31.67
N VAL A 570 -7.87 -7.37 30.64
CA VAL A 570 -8.10 -8.09 29.37
C VAL A 570 -7.30 -9.40 29.28
N ALA A 571 -6.23 -9.54 30.07
CA ALA A 571 -5.36 -10.72 30.07
C ALA A 571 -5.72 -11.77 31.14
N GLY A 572 -6.41 -11.37 32.22
CA GLY A 572 -6.72 -12.23 33.37
C GLY A 572 -8.09 -12.90 33.33
N ALA A 573 -8.40 -13.71 32.33
CA ALA A 573 -9.70 -14.40 32.24
C ALA A 573 -9.68 -15.83 31.64
N THR A 574 -8.58 -16.57 31.77
CA THR A 574 -8.61 -18.04 31.61
C THR A 574 -9.15 -18.71 32.87
N SER A 575 -10.43 -18.50 33.18
CA SER A 575 -11.20 -19.40 34.02
C SER A 575 -12.26 -20.08 33.17
N ALA A 576 -12.39 -21.41 33.32
CA ALA A 576 -13.45 -22.15 32.65
C ALA A 576 -14.79 -21.66 33.23
N ALA A 577 -15.52 -20.85 32.47
CA ALA A 577 -16.77 -20.28 32.93
C ALA A 577 -17.77 -21.40 33.21
N ALA A 578 -18.20 -21.52 34.47
CA ALA A 578 -19.38 -22.27 34.83
C ALA A 578 -20.58 -21.76 34.01
N PRO A 579 -21.58 -22.61 33.69
CA PRO A 579 -22.76 -22.17 32.95
C PRO A 579 -23.48 -21.07 33.75
N ARG A 580 -23.31 -19.81 33.29
CA ARG A 580 -23.98 -18.66 33.88
C ARG A 580 -25.45 -18.75 33.51
N VAL A 581 -26.29 -19.01 34.50
CA VAL A 581 -27.74 -19.12 34.32
C VAL A 581 -28.29 -17.72 34.07
N ASP A 582 -28.84 -17.51 32.87
CA ASP A 582 -29.49 -16.25 32.53
C ASP A 582 -30.76 -16.02 33.37
N PRO A 583 -31.15 -14.77 33.65
CA PRO A 583 -32.45 -14.47 34.23
C PRO A 583 -33.58 -15.05 33.37
N PRO A 584 -34.60 -15.68 33.98
CA PRO A 584 -35.72 -16.25 33.22
C PRO A 584 -36.41 -15.16 32.39
N GLY A 585 -36.66 -15.43 31.10
CA GLY A 585 -37.24 -14.48 30.15
C GLY A 585 -36.25 -13.48 29.52
N ALA A 586 -34.98 -13.44 29.94
CA ALA A 586 -34.00 -12.48 29.40
C ALA A 586 -33.84 -12.58 27.87
N ARG A 587 -33.83 -13.79 27.31
CA ARG A 587 -33.70 -14.02 25.86
C ARG A 587 -34.89 -13.48 25.07
N GLU A 588 -36.10 -13.58 25.61
CA GLU A 588 -37.32 -13.03 25.00
C GLU A 588 -37.30 -11.49 25.05
N GLN A 589 -36.95 -10.91 26.21
CA GLN A 589 -36.82 -9.46 26.37
C GLN A 589 -35.78 -8.86 25.40
N VAL A 590 -34.60 -9.48 25.27
CA VAL A 590 -33.54 -9.03 24.33
C VAL A 590 -34.02 -9.14 22.87
N THR A 591 -34.76 -10.20 22.53
CA THR A 591 -35.30 -10.39 21.17
C THR A 591 -36.32 -9.30 20.82
N LEU A 592 -37.25 -8.99 21.73
CA LEU A 592 -38.24 -7.91 21.55
C LEU A 592 -37.56 -6.53 21.39
N LEU A 593 -36.49 -6.27 22.15
CA LEU A 593 -35.69 -5.06 21.99
C LEU A 593 -35.02 -5.01 20.62
N LEU A 594 -34.38 -6.09 20.17
CA LEU A 594 -33.77 -6.17 18.84
C LEU A 594 -34.79 -5.96 17.72
N GLU A 595 -35.99 -6.54 17.81
CA GLU A 595 -37.06 -6.29 16.82
C GLU A 595 -37.47 -4.82 16.77
N HIS A 596 -37.61 -4.17 17.92
CA HIS A 596 -37.94 -2.74 17.99
C HIS A 596 -36.82 -1.89 17.37
N TRP A 597 -35.56 -2.20 17.68
CA TRP A 597 -34.41 -1.56 17.05
C TRP A 597 -34.41 -1.73 15.53
N ILE A 598 -34.62 -2.95 15.03
CA ILE A 598 -34.62 -3.25 13.59
C ILE A 598 -35.77 -2.49 12.89
N LYS A 599 -36.94 -2.32 13.51
CA LYS A 599 -38.02 -1.48 13.00
C LYS A 599 -37.58 0.00 12.88
N ILE A 600 -37.01 0.57 13.95
CA ILE A 600 -36.48 1.95 13.96
C ILE A 600 -35.38 2.14 12.91
N TRP A 601 -34.50 1.16 12.72
CA TRP A 601 -33.37 1.22 11.80
C TRP A 601 -33.79 1.14 10.31
N ASN A 602 -34.89 0.44 10.00
CA ASN A 602 -35.42 0.38 8.63
C ASN A 602 -36.22 1.64 8.24
N ASP A 603 -36.72 2.43 9.19
CA ASP A 603 -37.42 3.68 8.93
C ASP A 603 -36.47 4.78 8.42
N ALA A 604 -36.54 5.11 7.14
CA ALA A 604 -35.61 6.03 6.44
C ALA A 604 -35.59 7.50 6.92
N GLY A 605 -36.29 7.86 8.00
CA GLY A 605 -36.41 9.23 8.53
C GLY A 605 -35.73 9.42 9.88
N GLY A 606 -34.65 10.22 9.93
CA GLY A 606 -34.11 10.79 11.17
C GLY A 606 -33.38 9.79 12.08
N VAL A 607 -32.67 8.81 11.50
CA VAL A 607 -32.02 7.68 12.19
C VAL A 607 -31.36 8.09 13.51
N GLU A 608 -30.43 9.06 13.50
CA GLU A 608 -29.63 9.40 14.68
C GLU A 608 -30.46 9.91 15.88
N GLN A 609 -31.48 10.76 15.66
CA GLN A 609 -32.36 11.23 16.74
C GLN A 609 -33.26 10.10 17.29
N LYS A 610 -33.83 9.26 16.41
CA LYS A 610 -34.61 8.09 16.84
C LYS A 610 -33.74 7.08 17.59
N CYS A 611 -32.47 6.92 17.18
CA CYS A 611 -31.53 6.01 17.82
C CYS A 611 -31.09 6.50 19.21
N VAL A 612 -30.91 7.82 19.40
CA VAL A 612 -30.67 8.38 20.74
C VAL A 612 -31.91 8.23 21.64
N GLN A 613 -33.13 8.42 21.12
CA GLN A 613 -34.36 8.12 21.87
C GLN A 613 -34.46 6.63 22.27
N TYR A 614 -34.00 5.72 21.41
CA TYR A 614 -33.93 4.29 21.72
C TYR A 614 -32.96 3.95 22.87
N LEU A 615 -31.87 4.71 23.05
CA LEU A 615 -30.98 4.54 24.22
C LEU A 615 -31.73 4.81 25.54
N THR A 616 -32.64 5.77 25.56
CA THR A 616 -33.49 6.05 26.74
C THR A 616 -34.41 4.85 27.04
N ILE A 617 -34.89 4.13 26.02
CA ILE A 617 -35.68 2.89 26.19
C ILE A 617 -34.82 1.79 26.82
N LEU A 618 -33.57 1.60 26.35
CA LEU A 618 -32.64 0.63 26.93
C LEU A 618 -32.29 0.96 28.40
N GLN A 619 -32.17 2.24 28.74
CA GLN A 619 -31.96 2.70 30.12
C GLN A 619 -33.19 2.42 31.02
N HIS A 620 -34.40 2.72 30.54
CA HIS A 620 -35.64 2.40 31.27
C HIS A 620 -35.85 0.91 31.49
N GLN A 621 -35.45 0.07 30.53
CA GLN A 621 -35.50 -1.39 30.63
C GLN A 621 -34.38 -1.98 31.52
N ASN A 622 -33.61 -1.14 32.21
CA ASN A 622 -32.53 -1.50 33.14
C ASN A 622 -31.33 -2.24 32.52
N VAL A 623 -31.29 -2.32 31.18
CA VAL A 623 -30.35 -3.16 30.42
C VAL A 623 -28.91 -2.63 30.46
N LEU A 624 -28.77 -1.30 30.60
CA LEU A 624 -27.49 -0.60 30.63
C LEU A 624 -27.10 -0.11 32.05
N LYS A 625 -27.76 -0.63 33.10
CA LYS A 625 -27.57 -0.14 34.48
C LYS A 625 -26.37 -0.74 35.20
N THR A 626 -26.06 -2.01 34.95
CA THR A 626 -24.90 -2.69 35.54
C THR A 626 -24.04 -3.30 34.44
N ASP A 627 -22.78 -3.54 34.76
CA ASP A 627 -21.84 -4.18 33.84
C ASP A 627 -22.29 -5.60 33.47
N GLU A 628 -22.88 -6.31 34.43
CA GLU A 628 -23.45 -7.64 34.26
C GLU A 628 -24.69 -7.64 33.36
N SER A 629 -25.65 -6.73 33.58
CA SER A 629 -26.84 -6.62 32.71
C SER A 629 -26.47 -6.21 31.28
N THR A 630 -25.46 -5.35 31.13
CA THR A 630 -24.95 -4.97 29.81
C THR A 630 -24.23 -6.14 29.12
N GLU A 631 -23.43 -6.94 29.83
CA GLU A 631 -22.79 -8.14 29.27
C GLU A 631 -23.83 -9.17 28.81
N VAL A 632 -24.84 -9.46 29.65
CA VAL A 632 -25.92 -10.40 29.33
C VAL A 632 -26.69 -9.96 28.07
N PHE A 633 -27.07 -8.68 27.99
CA PHE A 633 -27.71 -8.13 26.79
C PHE A 633 -26.85 -8.25 25.53
N LEU A 634 -25.59 -7.80 25.59
CA LEU A 634 -24.69 -7.82 24.43
C LEU A 634 -24.42 -9.25 23.95
N ARG A 635 -24.29 -10.20 24.89
CA ARG A 635 -24.07 -11.62 24.59
C ARG A 635 -25.28 -12.25 23.91
N ILE A 636 -26.45 -12.17 24.53
CA ILE A 636 -27.70 -12.71 23.99
C ILE A 636 -28.04 -12.04 22.65
N ALA A 637 -27.84 -10.73 22.52
CA ALA A 637 -28.10 -10.01 21.28
C ALA A 637 -27.20 -10.49 20.13
N ALA A 638 -25.91 -10.71 20.39
CA ALA A 638 -24.98 -11.28 19.41
C ALA A 638 -25.40 -12.70 19.00
N GLU A 639 -25.71 -13.57 19.97
CA GLU A 639 -26.18 -14.95 19.72
C GLU A 639 -27.43 -14.97 18.82
N VAL A 640 -28.47 -14.21 19.18
CA VAL A 640 -29.73 -14.13 18.41
C VAL A 640 -29.50 -13.59 16.99
N CYS A 641 -28.66 -12.56 16.84
CA CYS A 641 -28.37 -11.97 15.52
C CYS A 641 -27.57 -12.92 14.62
N VAL A 642 -26.60 -13.65 15.16
CA VAL A 642 -25.82 -14.67 14.43
C VAL A 642 -26.73 -15.85 14.05
N GLU A 643 -27.50 -16.38 15.00
CA GLU A 643 -28.41 -17.50 14.78
C GLU A 643 -29.43 -17.19 13.68
N PHE A 644 -30.04 -16.00 13.70
CA PHE A 644 -30.96 -15.56 12.65
C PHE A 644 -30.26 -15.42 11.29
N CYS A 645 -29.06 -14.84 11.26
CA CYS A 645 -28.28 -14.67 10.04
C CYS A 645 -27.95 -16.03 9.40
N VAL A 646 -27.46 -16.99 10.17
CA VAL A 646 -27.14 -18.35 9.68
C VAL A 646 -28.40 -19.09 9.23
N LYS A 647 -29.51 -19.02 10.00
CA LYS A 647 -30.80 -19.62 9.63
C LYS A 647 -31.42 -19.02 8.37
N SER A 648 -31.09 -17.77 8.03
CA SER A 648 -31.56 -17.14 6.79
C SER A 648 -30.90 -17.67 5.51
N GLY A 649 -29.90 -18.54 5.63
CA GLY A 649 -29.10 -19.07 4.52
C GLY A 649 -29.86 -20.00 3.58
N ALA A 650 -30.47 -19.45 2.53
CA ALA A 650 -30.99 -20.23 1.42
C ALA A 650 -29.86 -20.65 0.45
N LYS A 651 -29.92 -21.90 -0.05
CA LYS A 651 -29.10 -22.32 -1.19
C LYS A 651 -29.69 -21.75 -2.47
N ALA A 652 -28.93 -20.93 -3.19
CA ALA A 652 -29.32 -20.50 -4.53
C ALA A 652 -29.07 -21.63 -5.54
N GLU A 653 -29.92 -21.74 -6.56
CA GLU A 653 -29.74 -22.73 -7.63
C GLU A 653 -28.41 -22.47 -8.36
N GLY A 654 -27.52 -23.47 -8.35
CA GLY A 654 -26.21 -23.41 -9.00
C GLY A 654 -25.02 -22.96 -8.12
N SER A 655 -25.20 -22.67 -6.82
CA SER A 655 -24.08 -22.36 -5.91
C SER A 655 -24.04 -23.25 -4.66
N ASP A 656 -22.88 -23.87 -4.38
CA ASP A 656 -22.70 -24.72 -3.20
C ASP A 656 -22.75 -23.97 -1.84
N LEU A 657 -22.54 -22.65 -1.83
CA LEU A 657 -22.62 -21.82 -0.62
C LEU A 657 -24.01 -21.20 -0.44
N PRO A 658 -24.57 -21.18 0.79
CA PRO A 658 -25.82 -20.49 1.07
C PRO A 658 -25.61 -18.96 1.16
N THR A 659 -26.56 -18.21 0.60
CA THR A 659 -26.59 -16.75 0.64
C THR A 659 -27.25 -16.28 1.93
N LEU A 660 -26.51 -15.58 2.79
CA LEU A 660 -27.01 -15.09 4.08
C LEU A 660 -27.64 -13.69 3.96
N ASN A 661 -28.66 -13.41 4.78
CA ASN A 661 -29.26 -12.09 4.90
C ASN A 661 -28.57 -11.28 6.02
N TYR A 662 -27.69 -10.36 5.63
CA TYR A 662 -26.92 -9.53 6.57
C TYR A 662 -27.70 -8.40 7.24
N LYS A 663 -28.98 -8.13 6.90
CA LYS A 663 -29.72 -6.96 7.43
C LYS A 663 -29.74 -6.90 8.97
N VAL A 664 -29.95 -8.03 9.64
CA VAL A 664 -29.97 -8.11 11.11
C VAL A 664 -28.59 -7.82 11.70
N ILE A 665 -27.53 -8.32 11.06
CA ILE A 665 -26.14 -8.06 11.45
C ILE A 665 -25.74 -6.60 11.23
N ASP A 666 -26.15 -6.00 10.11
CA ASP A 666 -25.87 -4.60 9.79
C ASP A 666 -26.61 -3.66 10.77
N ALA A 667 -27.88 -3.95 11.10
CA ALA A 667 -28.62 -3.24 12.13
C ALA A 667 -27.98 -3.40 13.53
N PHE A 668 -27.55 -4.61 13.89
CA PHE A 668 -26.88 -4.87 15.17
C PHE A 668 -25.55 -4.12 15.29
N ALA A 669 -24.71 -4.13 14.26
CA ALA A 669 -23.46 -3.36 14.23
C ALA A 669 -23.71 -1.85 14.37
N SER A 670 -24.76 -1.33 13.72
CA SER A 670 -25.18 0.07 13.89
C SER A 670 -25.60 0.39 15.34
N MET A 671 -26.29 -0.53 16.02
CA MET A 671 -26.65 -0.38 17.44
C MET A 671 -25.40 -0.29 18.33
N LEU A 672 -24.42 -1.17 18.11
CA LEU A 672 -23.16 -1.19 18.84
C LEU A 672 -22.37 0.12 18.64
N THR A 673 -22.30 0.64 17.41
CA THR A 673 -21.67 1.93 17.10
C THR A 673 -22.33 3.07 17.88
N ILE A 674 -23.66 3.10 17.93
CA ILE A 674 -24.43 4.15 18.61
C ILE A 674 -24.32 4.06 20.13
N LEU A 675 -24.26 2.84 20.68
CA LEU A 675 -23.91 2.61 22.10
C LEU A 675 -22.52 3.18 22.42
N VAL A 676 -21.49 2.91 21.61
CA VAL A 676 -20.13 3.45 21.84
C VAL A 676 -20.06 4.97 21.73
N LYS A 677 -20.78 5.58 20.77
CA LYS A 677 -20.77 7.04 20.59
C LYS A 677 -21.52 7.78 21.72
N TYR A 678 -22.69 7.27 22.12
CA TYR A 678 -23.68 8.04 22.89
C TYR A 678 -24.14 7.46 24.24
N ALA A 679 -23.83 6.20 24.59
CA ALA A 679 -24.30 5.62 25.85
C ALA A 679 -23.41 5.92 27.08
N SER A 680 -22.28 6.62 26.90
CA SER A 680 -21.43 7.06 28.01
C SER A 680 -22.13 8.12 28.86
N ALA A 681 -22.14 7.93 30.19
CA ALA A 681 -22.66 8.92 31.14
C ALA A 681 -21.88 10.26 31.13
N ASP A 682 -20.61 10.22 30.69
CA ASP A 682 -19.82 11.42 30.37
C ASP A 682 -19.63 11.52 28.85
N PRO A 683 -20.24 12.50 28.16
CA PRO A 683 -20.09 12.71 26.72
C PRO A 683 -18.71 13.20 26.26
N GLN A 684 -17.82 13.61 27.17
CA GLN A 684 -16.47 14.11 26.83
C GLN A 684 -15.37 13.06 27.11
N SER A 685 -15.60 12.11 28.01
CA SER A 685 -14.62 11.07 28.31
C SER A 685 -14.45 10.06 27.17
N LEU A 686 -13.32 10.15 26.48
CA LEU A 686 -12.87 9.10 25.54
C LEU A 686 -12.66 7.76 26.26
N THR A 687 -12.17 7.80 27.50
CA THR A 687 -11.82 6.61 28.29
C THR A 687 -13.03 5.71 28.55
N SER A 688 -14.18 6.27 28.92
CA SER A 688 -15.42 5.49 29.12
C SER A 688 -15.94 4.87 27.82
N ARG A 689 -15.87 5.59 26.68
CA ARG A 689 -16.19 5.04 25.35
C ARG A 689 -15.29 3.86 25.01
N VAL A 690 -13.98 3.98 25.26
CA VAL A 690 -13.00 2.92 25.02
C VAL A 690 -13.23 1.73 25.96
N HIS A 691 -13.62 1.94 27.22
CA HIS A 691 -14.02 0.83 28.10
C HIS A 691 -15.28 0.10 27.59
N LEU A 692 -16.32 0.82 27.16
CA LEU A 692 -17.52 0.22 26.58
C LEU A 692 -17.20 -0.54 25.28
N LEU A 693 -16.35 0.02 24.42
CA LEU A 693 -15.87 -0.65 23.21
C LEU A 693 -15.12 -1.94 23.54
N ASN A 694 -14.19 -1.93 24.51
CA ASN A 694 -13.49 -3.14 24.95
C ASN A 694 -14.47 -4.19 25.52
N ARG A 695 -15.52 -3.78 26.24
CA ARG A 695 -16.57 -4.70 26.72
C ARG A 695 -17.39 -5.30 25.57
N ILE A 696 -17.75 -4.51 24.56
CA ILE A 696 -18.44 -5.00 23.36
C ILE A 696 -17.55 -6.00 22.62
N LEU A 697 -16.30 -5.62 22.31
CA LEU A 697 -15.34 -6.47 21.60
C LEU A 697 -15.02 -7.76 22.38
N GLY A 698 -14.84 -7.68 23.71
CA GLY A 698 -14.62 -8.84 24.57
C GLY A 698 -15.84 -9.75 24.71
N THR A 699 -17.05 -9.22 24.55
CA THR A 699 -18.29 -10.04 24.51
C THR A 699 -18.45 -10.73 23.16
N LEU A 700 -18.19 -10.02 22.06
CA LEU A 700 -18.14 -10.61 20.71
C LEU A 700 -17.06 -11.67 20.58
N HIS A 701 -15.88 -11.46 21.18
CA HIS A 701 -14.80 -12.45 21.29
C HIS A 701 -15.30 -13.74 21.95
N ARG A 702 -15.88 -13.63 23.16
CA ARG A 702 -16.37 -14.79 23.92
C ARG A 702 -17.50 -15.55 23.20
N VAL A 703 -18.42 -14.84 22.54
CA VAL A 703 -19.49 -15.46 21.74
C VAL A 703 -18.93 -16.19 20.52
N LEU A 704 -17.95 -15.61 19.82
CA LEU A 704 -17.30 -16.23 18.67
C LEU A 704 -16.51 -17.49 19.07
N VAL A 705 -15.72 -17.43 20.14
CA VAL A 705 -14.99 -18.58 20.67
C VAL A 705 -15.97 -19.70 21.05
N ALA A 706 -17.03 -19.40 21.80
CA ALA A 706 -18.03 -20.38 22.21
C ALA A 706 -18.77 -21.04 21.02
N ASP A 707 -19.14 -20.27 19.99
CA ASP A 707 -19.75 -20.82 18.77
C ASP A 707 -18.76 -21.70 17.98
N SER A 708 -17.49 -21.33 17.95
CA SER A 708 -16.43 -22.09 17.25
C SER A 708 -16.05 -23.41 17.93
N GLU A 709 -16.16 -23.49 19.26
CA GLU A 709 -15.97 -24.73 20.03
C GLU A 709 -17.21 -25.65 19.99
N GLY A 710 -18.40 -25.03 19.92
CA GLY A 710 -19.69 -25.72 19.88
C GLY A 710 -20.07 -26.42 21.20
N PRO A 711 -21.26 -27.07 21.27
CA PRO A 711 -21.66 -27.84 22.42
C PRO A 711 -20.73 -29.07 22.58
N ARG A 712 -20.03 -29.17 23.73
CA ARG A 712 -19.08 -30.26 24.02
C ARG A 712 -19.70 -31.65 23.73
N GLY A 713 -19.23 -32.31 22.68
CA GLY A 713 -19.67 -33.66 22.28
C GLY A 713 -20.72 -33.72 21.16
N ALA A 714 -21.26 -32.59 20.70
CA ALA A 714 -22.06 -32.55 19.47
C ALA A 714 -21.15 -32.60 18.23
N ARG A 715 -21.68 -33.07 17.08
CA ARG A 715 -21.04 -32.75 15.78
C ARG A 715 -20.98 -31.23 15.66
N PRO A 716 -19.90 -30.63 15.13
CA PRO A 716 -19.86 -29.20 14.91
C PRO A 716 -21.05 -28.81 14.04
N MET A 717 -21.91 -27.91 14.52
CA MET A 717 -22.65 -27.07 13.58
C MET A 717 -21.61 -26.34 12.74
N ALA A 718 -21.89 -26.13 11.45
CA ALA A 718 -20.93 -25.52 10.56
C ALA A 718 -20.71 -24.05 10.95
N PHE A 719 -19.71 -23.80 11.79
CA PHE A 719 -19.29 -22.46 12.22
C PHE A 719 -19.13 -21.56 11.00
N ASP A 720 -19.88 -20.46 10.98
CA ASP A 720 -19.87 -19.53 9.87
C ASP A 720 -19.15 -18.24 10.30
N GLN A 721 -17.97 -18.01 9.75
CA GLN A 721 -17.18 -16.82 10.03
C GLN A 721 -17.78 -15.51 9.46
N ARG A 722 -18.80 -15.58 8.58
CA ARG A 722 -19.31 -14.42 7.83
C ARG A 722 -20.12 -13.43 8.69
N PRO A 723 -21.03 -13.83 9.59
CA PRO A 723 -21.73 -12.91 10.49
C PRO A 723 -20.75 -12.16 11.40
N TYR A 724 -19.79 -12.87 12.02
CA TYR A 724 -18.77 -12.28 12.88
C TYR A 724 -17.88 -11.29 12.15
N PHE A 725 -17.37 -11.65 10.97
CA PHE A 725 -16.63 -10.75 10.09
C PHE A 725 -17.41 -9.47 9.81
N ARG A 726 -18.68 -9.60 9.43
CA ARG A 726 -19.56 -8.48 9.09
C ARG A 726 -19.80 -7.55 10.28
N VAL A 727 -20.00 -8.08 11.50
CA VAL A 727 -20.10 -7.27 12.73
C VAL A 727 -18.81 -6.47 12.95
N PHE A 728 -17.65 -7.14 12.98
CA PHE A 728 -16.37 -6.47 13.24
C PHE A 728 -16.02 -5.45 12.15
N ALA A 729 -16.21 -5.79 10.86
CA ALA A 729 -15.89 -4.91 9.75
C ALA A 729 -16.79 -3.66 9.71
N ASN A 730 -18.08 -3.79 9.99
CA ASN A 730 -19.00 -2.65 10.11
C ASN A 730 -18.65 -1.77 11.31
N LEU A 731 -18.51 -2.37 12.51
CA LEU A 731 -18.18 -1.63 13.73
C LEU A 731 -16.84 -0.88 13.60
N LEU A 732 -15.85 -1.51 12.96
CA LEU A 732 -14.57 -0.91 12.64
C LEU A 732 -14.71 0.25 11.65
N ARG A 733 -15.44 0.05 10.54
CA ARG A 733 -15.72 1.11 9.54
C ARG A 733 -16.42 2.32 10.17
N ASP A 734 -17.44 2.08 11.01
CA ASP A 734 -18.33 3.15 11.49
C ASP A 734 -17.76 3.91 12.71
N LEU A 735 -16.78 3.32 13.40
CA LEU A 735 -15.97 3.98 14.46
C LEU A 735 -14.64 4.56 13.95
N THR A 736 -14.19 4.20 12.73
CA THR A 736 -13.04 4.84 12.05
C THR A 736 -13.48 5.79 10.92
N ALA A 737 -14.78 6.02 10.74
CA ALA A 737 -15.30 7.07 9.88
C ALA A 737 -15.02 8.45 10.49
N PRO A 738 -14.78 9.51 9.69
CA PRO A 738 -14.62 10.87 10.21
C PRO A 738 -15.90 11.34 10.90
N ASP A 739 -15.84 11.53 12.23
CA ASP A 739 -16.98 11.83 13.09
C ASP A 739 -16.58 12.86 14.16
N PRO A 740 -17.42 13.88 14.45
CA PRO A 740 -17.10 14.89 15.47
C PRO A 740 -17.04 14.35 16.90
N VAL A 741 -17.59 13.17 17.18
CA VAL A 741 -17.60 12.48 18.48
C VAL A 741 -16.43 11.51 18.63
N VAL A 742 -15.92 10.96 17.51
CA VAL A 742 -14.84 9.96 17.49
C VAL A 742 -13.84 10.29 16.38
N ASP A 743 -12.65 10.74 16.76
CA ASP A 743 -11.54 10.92 15.82
C ASP A 743 -11.17 9.57 15.17
N ALA A 744 -11.28 9.51 13.84
CA ALA A 744 -10.96 8.36 13.01
C ALA A 744 -9.53 7.82 13.22
N ASN A 745 -8.58 8.68 13.63
CA ASN A 745 -7.18 8.33 13.85
C ASN A 745 -6.86 7.97 15.32
N ASN A 746 -7.89 7.80 16.16
CA ASN A 746 -7.68 7.59 17.59
C ASN A 746 -7.05 6.23 17.90
N LEU A 747 -5.78 6.26 18.30
CA LEU A 747 -5.00 5.08 18.62
C LEU A 747 -5.59 4.22 19.74
N GLN A 748 -6.39 4.77 20.67
CA GLN A 748 -7.04 3.97 21.71
C GLN A 748 -8.17 3.10 21.14
N VAL A 749 -8.93 3.62 20.17
CA VAL A 749 -9.98 2.88 19.46
C VAL A 749 -9.34 1.80 18.58
N LEU A 750 -8.35 2.17 17.76
CA LEU A 750 -7.60 1.22 16.92
C LEU A 750 -6.88 0.15 17.78
N GLY A 751 -6.37 0.54 18.95
CA GLY A 751 -5.75 -0.36 19.93
C GLY A 751 -6.73 -1.36 20.54
N ALA A 752 -7.97 -0.96 20.83
CA ALA A 752 -9.02 -1.87 21.28
C ALA A 752 -9.31 -2.97 20.23
N PHE A 753 -9.44 -2.58 18.96
CA PHE A 753 -9.57 -3.55 17.86
C PHE A 753 -8.33 -4.45 17.71
N ALA A 754 -7.11 -3.89 17.75
CA ALA A 754 -5.87 -4.67 17.67
C ALA A 754 -5.67 -5.65 18.84
N ASN A 755 -6.20 -5.34 20.03
CA ASN A 755 -6.24 -6.25 21.17
C ASN A 755 -7.30 -7.35 20.99
N ALA A 756 -8.50 -7.00 20.51
CA ALA A 756 -9.55 -7.97 20.20
C ALA A 756 -9.11 -8.96 19.10
N PHE A 757 -8.48 -8.48 18.03
CA PHE A 757 -7.94 -9.32 16.96
C PHE A 757 -6.79 -10.20 17.45
N HIS A 758 -5.89 -9.71 18.31
CA HIS A 758 -4.88 -10.56 18.96
C HIS A 758 -5.53 -11.68 19.79
N GLY A 759 -6.60 -11.39 20.53
CA GLY A 759 -7.39 -12.41 21.24
C GLY A 759 -8.11 -13.42 20.34
N LEU A 760 -8.44 -13.02 19.10
CA LEU A 760 -9.04 -13.85 18.05
C LEU A 760 -8.00 -14.45 17.07
N GLN A 761 -6.71 -14.45 17.42
CA GLN A 761 -5.65 -14.95 16.55
C GLN A 761 -5.93 -16.38 16.02
N PRO A 762 -5.43 -16.74 14.81
CA PRO A 762 -5.67 -18.06 14.22
C PRO A 762 -5.24 -19.26 15.07
N GLN A 763 -4.28 -19.08 15.99
CA GLN A 763 -3.89 -20.12 16.95
C GLN A 763 -4.96 -20.37 18.03
N SER A 764 -5.77 -19.37 18.36
CA SER A 764 -6.89 -19.46 19.30
C SER A 764 -8.17 -19.94 18.62
N VAL A 765 -8.49 -19.38 17.43
CA VAL A 765 -9.68 -19.76 16.64
C VAL A 765 -9.31 -20.06 15.19
N PRO A 766 -8.82 -21.28 14.87
CA PRO A 766 -8.39 -21.64 13.51
C PRO A 766 -9.48 -21.49 12.45
N ALA A 767 -10.75 -21.72 12.82
CA ALA A 767 -11.89 -21.61 11.92
C ALA A 767 -12.19 -20.17 11.46
N PHE A 768 -11.68 -19.15 12.16
CA PHE A 768 -11.87 -17.74 11.84
C PHE A 768 -10.70 -17.12 11.05
N ALA A 769 -9.66 -17.91 10.73
CA ALA A 769 -8.39 -17.40 10.21
C ALA A 769 -8.49 -16.57 8.91
N PHE A 770 -9.46 -16.86 8.03
CA PHE A 770 -9.65 -16.10 6.79
C PHE A 770 -10.28 -14.74 7.05
N SER A 771 -11.43 -14.71 7.73
CA SER A 771 -12.07 -13.46 8.18
C SER A 771 -11.13 -12.60 9.03
N TRP A 772 -10.33 -13.24 9.88
CA TRP A 772 -9.32 -12.55 10.70
C TRP A 772 -8.25 -11.87 9.84
N LEU A 773 -7.72 -12.56 8.82
CA LEU A 773 -6.72 -11.97 7.90
C LEU A 773 -7.32 -10.79 7.12
N GLU A 774 -8.57 -10.91 6.67
CA GLU A 774 -9.28 -9.81 6.01
C GLU A 774 -9.53 -8.60 6.94
N LEU A 775 -9.78 -8.83 8.23
CA LEU A 775 -9.94 -7.76 9.23
C LEU A 775 -8.61 -7.03 9.52
N ILE A 776 -7.52 -7.76 9.80
CA ILE A 776 -6.23 -7.14 10.13
C ILE A 776 -5.59 -6.42 8.93
N SER A 777 -5.95 -6.81 7.70
CA SER A 777 -5.50 -6.16 6.46
C SER A 777 -6.53 -5.19 5.86
N HIS A 778 -7.65 -4.94 6.56
CA HIS A 778 -8.74 -4.13 6.03
C HIS A 778 -8.29 -2.68 5.74
N ARG A 779 -8.75 -2.12 4.62
CA ARG A 779 -8.35 -0.80 4.10
C ARG A 779 -8.62 0.39 5.05
N THR A 780 -9.54 0.25 6.01
CA THR A 780 -9.81 1.29 7.03
C THR A 780 -9.04 1.07 8.34
N PHE A 781 -8.32 -0.05 8.47
CA PHE A 781 -7.61 -0.43 9.68
C PHE A 781 -6.10 -0.41 9.49
N MET A 782 -5.56 -1.21 8.56
CA MET A 782 -4.11 -1.35 8.38
C MET A 782 -3.42 -0.01 8.05
N PRO A 783 -3.89 0.79 7.07
CA PRO A 783 -3.26 2.09 6.78
C PRO A 783 -3.43 3.07 7.95
N THR A 784 -4.63 3.16 8.52
CA THR A 784 -4.96 4.08 9.63
C THR A 784 -4.12 3.77 10.88
N LEU A 785 -3.92 2.50 11.21
CA LEU A 785 -3.08 2.05 12.32
C LEU A 785 -1.59 2.36 12.08
N LEU A 786 -1.10 2.17 10.85
CA LEU A 786 0.30 2.45 10.50
C LEU A 786 0.61 3.95 10.38
N LEU A 787 -0.40 4.78 10.11
CA LEU A 787 -0.31 6.25 10.00
C LEU A 787 -0.73 7.00 11.28
N ALA A 788 -1.25 6.30 12.30
CA ALA A 788 -1.73 6.92 13.54
C ALA A 788 -0.65 7.73 14.27
N LYS A 789 -1.05 8.89 14.82
CA LYS A 789 -0.18 9.80 15.58
C LYS A 789 -0.33 9.60 17.10
N PRO A 790 0.69 9.89 17.92
CA PRO A 790 2.06 10.27 17.55
C PRO A 790 2.84 9.10 16.93
N ALA A 791 3.82 9.43 16.09
CA ALA A 791 4.41 8.55 15.10
C ALA A 791 4.78 7.14 15.62
N GLN A 792 4.45 6.13 14.82
CA GLN A 792 4.83 4.72 14.96
C GLN A 792 4.24 3.93 16.15
N LYS A 793 3.45 4.52 17.07
CA LYS A 793 2.86 3.73 18.17
C LYS A 793 1.93 2.59 17.69
N GLY A 794 1.24 2.77 16.57
CA GLY A 794 0.42 1.72 15.96
C GLY A 794 1.22 0.58 15.30
N TRP A 795 2.52 0.78 15.01
CA TRP A 795 3.35 -0.22 14.35
C TRP A 795 3.55 -1.46 15.23
N MET A 796 3.75 -1.29 16.55
CA MET A 796 3.89 -2.40 17.49
C MET A 796 2.64 -3.29 17.53
N LEU A 797 1.45 -2.70 17.39
CA LEU A 797 0.19 -3.43 17.34
C LEU A 797 0.06 -4.23 16.04
N MET A 798 0.40 -3.63 14.89
CA MET A 798 0.40 -4.33 13.60
C MET A 798 1.48 -5.42 13.53
N HIS A 799 2.65 -5.16 14.09
CA HIS A 799 3.75 -6.14 14.22
C HIS A 799 3.30 -7.36 15.02
N ARG A 800 2.66 -7.18 16.18
CA ARG A 800 2.11 -8.30 16.97
C ARG A 800 1.13 -9.14 16.15
N LEU A 801 0.16 -8.50 15.48
CA LEU A 801 -0.82 -9.23 14.65
C LEU A 801 -0.14 -10.02 13.52
N LEU A 802 0.86 -9.46 12.84
CA LEU A 802 1.61 -10.21 11.82
C LEU A 802 2.44 -11.35 12.42
N VAL A 803 2.99 -11.18 13.63
CA VAL A 803 3.65 -12.28 14.36
C VAL A 803 2.65 -13.39 14.71
N ASP A 804 1.45 -13.06 15.21
CA ASP A 804 0.39 -14.04 15.50
C ASP A 804 0.07 -14.91 14.26
N LEU A 805 -0.01 -14.28 13.08
CA LEU A 805 -0.19 -14.96 11.79
C LEU A 805 0.98 -15.88 11.45
N PHE A 806 2.22 -15.42 11.58
CA PHE A 806 3.39 -16.23 11.24
C PHE A 806 3.58 -17.39 12.23
N VAL A 807 3.33 -17.19 13.53
CA VAL A 807 3.37 -18.26 14.55
C VAL A 807 2.35 -19.37 14.22
N PHE A 808 1.13 -19.01 13.83
CA PHE A 808 0.13 -20.00 13.39
C PHE A 808 0.57 -20.77 12.12
N MET A 809 1.20 -20.09 11.16
CA MET A 809 1.62 -20.70 9.91
C MET A 809 2.93 -21.50 10.00
N GLU A 810 3.80 -21.17 10.96
CA GLU A 810 5.13 -21.75 11.19
C GLU A 810 5.19 -23.29 11.04
N PRO A 811 4.36 -24.10 11.74
CA PRO A 811 4.49 -25.55 11.70
C PRO A 811 4.12 -26.15 10.34
N TYR A 812 3.15 -25.57 9.64
CA TYR A 812 2.76 -25.98 8.29
C TYR A 812 3.83 -25.64 7.25
N LEU A 813 4.39 -24.43 7.38
CA LEU A 813 5.45 -23.91 6.53
C LEU A 813 6.76 -24.69 6.70
N ARG A 814 7.19 -24.95 7.94
CA ARG A 814 8.39 -25.75 8.26
C ARG A 814 8.29 -27.16 7.67
N ARG A 815 7.15 -27.84 7.86
CA ARG A 815 6.92 -29.21 7.37
C ARG A 815 6.63 -29.27 5.87
N SER A 816 6.50 -28.13 5.19
CA SER A 816 6.03 -28.02 3.79
C SER A 816 4.67 -28.71 3.52
N GLN A 817 3.88 -28.92 4.58
CA GLN A 817 2.56 -29.55 4.52
C GLN A 817 1.51 -28.44 4.41
N LEU A 818 1.09 -28.14 3.17
CA LEU A 818 0.20 -27.03 2.84
C LEU A 818 -1.17 -27.53 2.34
N PRO A 819 -2.12 -27.85 3.24
CA PRO A 819 -3.52 -28.04 2.87
C PRO A 819 -4.06 -26.87 2.04
N LEU A 820 -5.10 -27.10 1.22
CA LEU A 820 -5.67 -26.06 0.35
C LEU A 820 -6.06 -24.78 1.11
N ALA A 821 -6.54 -24.92 2.35
CA ALA A 821 -6.82 -23.80 3.24
C ALA A 821 -5.55 -22.98 3.57
N ILE A 822 -4.47 -23.62 4.04
CA ILE A 822 -3.20 -22.97 4.35
C ILE A 822 -2.55 -22.37 3.09
N LYS A 823 -2.63 -23.06 1.94
CA LYS A 823 -2.15 -22.54 0.65
C LYS A 823 -2.91 -21.27 0.20
N THR A 824 -4.20 -21.19 0.52
CA THR A 824 -5.03 -20.00 0.26
C THR A 824 -4.69 -18.88 1.22
N LEU A 825 -4.54 -19.19 2.52
CA LEU A 825 -4.10 -18.25 3.55
C LEU A 825 -2.73 -17.64 3.20
N TYR A 826 -1.76 -18.47 2.81
CA TYR A 826 -0.42 -18.04 2.37
C TYR A 826 -0.46 -17.09 1.17
N LYS A 827 -1.33 -17.33 0.17
CA LYS A 827 -1.55 -16.38 -0.93
C LYS A 827 -2.16 -15.05 -0.44
N GLY A 828 -3.03 -15.09 0.57
CA GLY A 828 -3.52 -13.90 1.27
C GLY A 828 -2.38 -13.14 1.95
N THR A 829 -1.59 -13.82 2.77
CA THR A 829 -0.42 -13.26 3.48
C THR A 829 0.57 -12.60 2.52
N LEU A 830 0.89 -13.23 1.39
CA LEU A 830 1.75 -12.64 0.36
C LEU A 830 1.17 -11.35 -0.22
N ARG A 831 -0.15 -11.26 -0.46
CA ARG A 831 -0.79 -10.01 -0.94
C ARG A 831 -0.68 -8.90 0.09
N VAL A 832 -0.95 -9.19 1.37
CA VAL A 832 -0.82 -8.21 2.47
C VAL A 832 0.62 -7.71 2.56
N LEU A 833 1.61 -8.59 2.46
CA LEU A 833 3.02 -8.23 2.50
C LEU A 833 3.49 -7.44 1.27
N LEU A 834 2.96 -7.71 0.08
CA LEU A 834 3.25 -6.91 -1.12
C LEU A 834 2.71 -5.48 -0.99
N VAL A 835 1.51 -5.31 -0.41
CA VAL A 835 0.96 -3.98 -0.08
C VAL A 835 1.85 -3.29 0.97
N LEU A 836 2.23 -3.98 2.05
CA LEU A 836 3.11 -3.41 3.06
C LEU A 836 4.51 -3.06 2.51
N LEU A 837 5.06 -3.84 1.57
CA LEU A 837 6.35 -3.56 0.93
C LEU A 837 6.30 -2.32 0.03
N HIS A 838 5.16 -2.05 -0.60
CA HIS A 838 4.96 -0.88 -1.45
C HIS A 838 4.64 0.38 -0.61
N ASP A 839 3.64 0.28 0.29
CA ASP A 839 3.06 1.42 1.00
C ASP A 839 3.76 1.73 2.34
N PHE A 840 4.44 0.75 2.95
CA PHE A 840 5.06 0.86 4.28
C PHE A 840 6.40 0.09 4.41
N PRO A 841 7.35 0.20 3.47
CA PRO A 841 8.61 -0.56 3.52
C PRO A 841 9.45 -0.25 4.76
N GLU A 842 9.36 0.95 5.34
CA GLU A 842 10.07 1.29 6.59
C GLU A 842 9.59 0.42 7.77
N PHE A 843 8.29 0.06 7.81
CA PHE A 843 7.75 -0.84 8.84
C PHE A 843 8.30 -2.26 8.70
N LEU A 844 8.37 -2.79 7.47
CA LEU A 844 8.97 -4.11 7.21
C LEU A 844 10.49 -4.09 7.49
N CYS A 845 11.17 -3.00 7.16
CA CYS A 845 12.59 -2.80 7.42
C CYS A 845 12.91 -2.76 8.92
N ASP A 846 12.17 -1.99 9.72
CA ASP A 846 12.42 -1.79 11.15
C ASP A 846 12.14 -3.06 11.99
N TYR A 847 11.21 -3.92 11.53
CA TYR A 847 10.82 -5.18 12.20
C TYR A 847 11.35 -6.45 11.53
N HIS A 848 12.18 -6.34 10.48
CA HIS A 848 12.68 -7.48 9.69
C HIS A 848 13.27 -8.62 10.56
N PHE A 849 13.97 -8.28 11.65
CA PHE A 849 14.60 -9.23 12.56
C PHE A 849 13.56 -10.15 13.21
N SER A 850 12.54 -9.58 13.87
CA SER A 850 11.49 -10.37 14.52
C SER A 850 10.66 -11.19 13.52
N PHE A 851 10.43 -10.69 12.30
CA PHE A 851 9.76 -11.49 11.28
C PHE A 851 10.65 -12.67 10.81
N CYS A 852 11.97 -12.46 10.68
CA CYS A 852 12.92 -13.51 10.26
C CYS A 852 13.22 -14.56 11.34
N ASP A 853 12.92 -14.27 12.62
CA ASP A 853 12.94 -15.23 13.74
C ASP A 853 11.75 -16.19 13.71
N VAL A 854 10.56 -15.70 13.36
CA VAL A 854 9.31 -16.49 13.37
C VAL A 854 9.12 -17.27 12.05
N ILE A 855 9.57 -16.71 10.92
CA ILE A 855 9.39 -17.34 9.60
C ILE A 855 10.47 -18.43 9.37
N PRO A 856 10.08 -19.70 9.12
CA PRO A 856 11.01 -20.78 8.83
C PRO A 856 11.97 -20.47 7.67
N PRO A 857 13.27 -20.84 7.73
CA PRO A 857 14.24 -20.50 6.68
C PRO A 857 13.89 -21.02 5.28
N ASN A 858 13.19 -22.15 5.15
CA ASN A 858 12.73 -22.67 3.86
C ASN A 858 11.69 -21.76 3.16
N CYS A 859 11.11 -20.78 3.85
CA CYS A 859 10.18 -19.80 3.29
C CYS A 859 10.91 -18.64 2.59
N ILE A 860 11.84 -18.96 1.69
CA ILE A 860 12.78 -18.01 1.09
C ILE A 860 12.08 -16.78 0.49
N GLN A 861 11.10 -16.96 -0.41
CA GLN A 861 10.39 -15.84 -1.04
C GLN A 861 9.69 -14.94 -0.01
N LEU A 862 9.14 -15.53 1.06
CA LEU A 862 8.47 -14.79 2.13
C LEU A 862 9.48 -13.93 2.91
N ARG A 863 10.65 -14.47 3.24
CA ARG A 863 11.74 -13.74 3.92
C ARG A 863 12.32 -12.64 3.02
N ASN A 864 12.50 -12.91 1.72
CA ASN A 864 13.00 -11.93 0.76
C ASN A 864 12.13 -10.67 0.69
N LEU A 865 10.81 -10.73 0.93
CA LEU A 865 9.97 -9.52 0.99
C LEU A 865 10.39 -8.57 2.12
N PHE A 866 10.73 -9.07 3.31
CA PHE A 866 11.21 -8.25 4.43
C PHE A 866 12.67 -7.81 4.24
N LEU A 867 13.52 -8.71 3.72
CA LEU A 867 14.94 -8.45 3.54
C LEU A 867 15.22 -7.49 2.36
N SER A 868 14.29 -7.40 1.40
CA SER A 868 14.34 -6.42 0.30
C SER A 868 13.63 -5.10 0.61
N ALA A 869 13.06 -4.93 1.82
CA ALA A 869 12.46 -3.66 2.22
C ALA A 869 13.55 -2.65 2.64
N PHE A 870 13.43 -1.41 2.16
CA PHE A 870 14.38 -0.32 2.41
C PHE A 870 13.67 1.03 2.52
N PRO A 871 14.28 2.05 3.17
CA PRO A 871 13.66 3.37 3.33
C PRO A 871 13.42 4.08 2.00
N ARG A 872 12.22 4.63 1.77
CA ARG A 872 11.85 5.26 0.47
C ARG A 872 12.66 6.49 0.09
N THR A 873 13.33 7.12 1.05
CA THR A 873 14.24 8.25 0.81
C THR A 873 15.60 7.82 0.23
N MET A 874 15.94 6.52 0.29
CA MET A 874 17.20 5.99 -0.22
C MET A 874 17.07 5.61 -1.69
N ARG A 875 18.05 6.03 -2.51
CA ARG A 875 18.23 5.50 -3.87
C ARG A 875 19.23 4.36 -3.82
N LEU A 876 18.82 3.16 -4.22
CA LEU A 876 19.73 2.02 -4.32
C LEU A 876 20.61 2.16 -5.58
N PRO A 877 21.96 2.09 -5.46
CA PRO A 877 22.83 1.89 -6.62
C PRO A 877 22.49 0.55 -7.30
N ASP A 878 22.54 0.47 -8.62
CA ASP A 878 22.34 -0.81 -9.31
C ASP A 878 23.52 -1.76 -9.01
N PRO A 879 23.30 -2.94 -8.39
CA PRO A 879 24.34 -3.94 -8.14
C PRO A 879 25.13 -4.36 -9.38
N PHE A 880 24.55 -4.19 -10.57
CA PHE A 880 25.17 -4.59 -11.84
C PHE A 880 26.03 -3.49 -12.47
N THR A 881 26.11 -2.31 -11.85
CA THR A 881 27.00 -1.22 -12.29
C THR A 881 28.46 -1.72 -12.35
N PRO A 882 29.14 -1.67 -13.51
CA PRO A 882 30.51 -2.16 -13.61
C PRO A 882 31.45 -1.33 -12.72
N ASN A 883 32.32 -2.01 -11.98
CA ASN A 883 33.25 -1.40 -11.02
C ASN A 883 32.58 -0.55 -9.91
N LEU A 884 31.38 -0.93 -9.47
CA LEU A 884 30.71 -0.30 -8.32
C LEU A 884 31.58 -0.38 -7.06
N LYS A 885 32.14 0.76 -6.65
CA LYS A 885 32.94 0.87 -5.41
C LYS A 885 32.02 1.00 -4.21
N VAL A 886 31.57 -0.14 -3.68
CA VAL A 886 30.67 -0.22 -2.52
C VAL A 886 31.24 0.53 -1.31
N ASP A 887 32.56 0.50 -1.10
CA ASP A 887 33.25 1.18 0.01
C ASP A 887 33.19 2.71 -0.04
N LEU A 888 32.74 3.31 -1.15
CA LEU A 888 32.58 4.77 -1.29
C LEU A 888 31.14 5.25 -1.03
N LEU A 889 30.20 4.34 -0.78
CA LEU A 889 28.79 4.69 -0.54
C LEU A 889 28.62 5.25 0.90
N PRO A 890 28.16 6.51 1.09
CA PRO A 890 28.07 7.12 2.43
C PRO A 890 27.11 6.37 3.36
N GLU A 891 26.14 5.62 2.81
CA GLU A 891 25.18 4.82 3.56
C GLU A 891 25.84 3.69 4.35
N ILE A 892 26.98 3.15 3.90
CA ILE A 892 27.64 2.00 4.59
C ILE A 892 28.24 2.38 5.94
N ALA A 893 28.34 3.66 6.28
CA ALA A 893 28.72 4.10 7.62
C ALA A 893 27.54 4.04 8.61
N GLN A 894 26.31 4.09 8.11
CA GLN A 894 25.11 4.29 8.91
C GLN A 894 24.51 2.96 9.42
N PRO A 895 24.08 2.89 10.70
CA PRO A 895 23.42 1.71 11.24
C PRO A 895 21.98 1.57 10.71
N PRO A 896 21.52 0.35 10.37
CA PRO A 896 20.12 0.12 10.10
C PRO A 896 19.30 0.25 11.39
N ARG A 897 18.08 0.76 11.27
CA ARG A 897 17.15 0.80 12.41
C ARG A 897 16.57 -0.59 12.66
N ILE A 898 16.57 -1.02 13.91
CA ILE A 898 16.00 -2.29 14.38
C ILE A 898 15.14 -1.99 15.60
N LEU A 899 13.82 -2.15 15.49
CA LEU A 899 12.87 -1.91 16.60
C LEU A 899 12.63 -3.16 17.45
N SER A 900 13.07 -4.33 16.98
CA SER A 900 12.98 -5.60 17.71
C SER A 900 14.10 -5.69 18.77
N ASN A 901 13.79 -6.15 19.99
CA ASN A 901 14.80 -6.43 21.01
C ASN A 901 15.58 -7.72 20.70
N TYR A 902 16.50 -7.63 19.74
CA TYR A 902 17.34 -8.74 19.30
C TYR A 902 18.27 -9.29 20.40
N VAL A 903 18.45 -8.59 21.52
CA VAL A 903 19.32 -9.03 22.62
C VAL A 903 18.57 -9.94 23.62
N ALA A 904 17.24 -9.97 23.59
CA ALA A 904 16.41 -10.71 24.54
C ALA A 904 16.78 -12.20 24.63
N ALA A 905 17.01 -12.87 23.49
CA ALA A 905 17.37 -14.30 23.46
C ALA A 905 18.75 -14.58 24.09
N LEU A 906 19.72 -13.68 23.93
CA LEU A 906 21.06 -13.84 24.55
C LEU A 906 21.02 -13.62 26.06
N SER A 907 20.21 -12.67 26.52
CA SER A 907 19.97 -12.44 27.95
C SER A 907 19.25 -13.61 28.59
N TYR A 908 18.18 -14.13 27.96
CA TYR A 908 17.39 -15.25 28.49
C TYR A 908 18.21 -16.54 28.64
N ASN A 909 19.08 -16.86 27.67
CA ASN A 909 19.93 -18.06 27.72
C ASN A 909 21.25 -17.85 28.50
N GLY A 910 21.45 -16.68 29.12
CA GLY A 910 22.65 -16.36 29.89
C GLY A 910 23.94 -16.25 29.06
N ILE A 911 23.84 -16.10 27.73
CA ILE A 911 25.01 -16.02 26.82
C ILE A 911 25.62 -14.61 26.84
N ARG A 912 24.79 -13.57 27.03
CA ARG A 912 25.19 -12.17 26.85
C ARG A 912 26.38 -11.75 27.75
N GLN A 913 26.32 -12.01 29.05
CA GLN A 913 27.33 -11.50 30.00
C GLN A 913 28.71 -12.11 29.73
N GLU A 914 28.75 -13.42 29.45
CA GLU A 914 29.97 -14.14 29.10
C GLU A 914 30.53 -13.72 27.73
N LEU A 915 29.65 -13.48 26.75
CA LEU A 915 30.04 -12.90 25.46
C LEU A 915 30.63 -11.50 25.65
N ASP A 916 29.98 -10.63 26.43
CA ASP A 916 30.49 -9.27 26.70
C ASP A 916 31.84 -9.28 27.45
N ASN A 917 32.10 -10.30 28.26
CA ASN A 917 33.39 -10.55 28.91
C ASN A 917 34.45 -11.00 27.88
N TYR A 918 34.12 -12.02 27.08
CA TYR A 918 35.01 -12.54 26.04
C TYR A 918 35.37 -11.49 24.98
N LEU A 919 34.41 -10.69 24.52
CA LEU A 919 34.65 -9.65 23.51
C LEU A 919 35.51 -8.47 24.00
N LYS A 920 35.64 -8.28 25.32
CA LYS A 920 36.53 -7.27 25.93
C LYS A 920 37.92 -7.83 26.24
N ASN A 921 37.97 -9.03 26.82
CA ASN A 921 39.18 -9.59 27.43
C ASN A 921 39.85 -10.69 26.58
N ARG A 922 39.21 -11.14 25.50
CA ARG A 922 39.56 -12.33 24.70
C ARG A 922 39.73 -13.61 25.55
N ALA A 923 39.04 -13.64 26.68
CA ALA A 923 39.12 -14.64 27.73
C ALA A 923 37.79 -14.72 28.51
N PRO A 924 37.44 -15.88 29.09
CA PRO A 924 38.18 -17.16 29.04
C PRO A 924 37.97 -17.88 27.70
N LYS A 925 38.99 -18.63 27.23
CA LYS A 925 38.88 -19.41 25.97
C LYS A 925 37.79 -20.48 26.01
N SER A 926 37.50 -21.03 27.19
CA SER A 926 36.42 -21.99 27.41
C SER A 926 35.03 -21.47 27.02
N PHE A 927 34.84 -20.14 26.92
CA PHE A 927 33.63 -19.54 26.34
C PHE A 927 33.29 -20.12 24.97
N LEU A 928 34.29 -20.25 24.09
CA LEU A 928 34.11 -20.77 22.74
C LEU A 928 33.67 -22.25 22.78
N GLU A 929 34.27 -23.05 23.66
CA GLU A 929 34.06 -24.49 23.75
C GLU A 929 32.62 -24.86 24.18
N TRP A 930 32.02 -24.12 25.13
CA TRP A 930 30.66 -24.40 25.59
C TRP A 930 29.57 -23.69 24.76
N LEU A 931 29.90 -22.63 24.02
CA LEU A 931 28.94 -21.83 23.26
C LEU A 931 28.09 -22.65 22.28
N PRO A 932 28.65 -23.55 21.43
CA PRO A 932 27.87 -24.44 20.56
C PRO A 932 26.82 -25.27 21.31
N GLY A 933 27.15 -25.75 22.52
CA GLY A 933 26.23 -26.50 23.37
C GLY A 933 25.05 -25.66 23.88
N ARG A 934 25.29 -24.37 24.18
CA ARG A 934 24.26 -23.42 24.62
C ARG A 934 23.40 -22.85 23.50
N LEU A 935 23.78 -23.09 22.23
CA LEU A 935 22.98 -22.74 21.05
C LEU A 935 22.02 -23.85 20.61
N ARG A 936 22.12 -25.06 21.17
CA ARG A 936 21.15 -26.15 20.92
C ARG A 936 19.79 -25.85 21.55
N ALA A 937 18.74 -26.41 20.97
CA ALA A 937 17.38 -26.31 21.50
C ALA A 937 17.25 -27.09 22.82
N SER A 938 16.29 -26.68 23.67
CA SER A 938 15.99 -27.42 24.90
C SER A 938 15.45 -28.83 24.56
N PRO A 939 15.76 -29.88 25.36
CA PRO A 939 15.24 -31.23 25.12
C PRO A 939 13.71 -31.32 24.98
N SER A 940 12.97 -30.43 25.66
CA SER A 940 11.50 -30.34 25.55
C SER A 940 11.01 -29.76 24.23
N GLN A 941 11.81 -28.92 23.57
CA GLN A 941 11.49 -28.35 22.26
C GLN A 941 11.81 -29.37 21.16
N ALA A 942 12.99 -29.99 21.21
CA ALA A 942 13.43 -31.02 20.26
C ALA A 942 12.43 -32.17 20.12
N ALA A 943 11.82 -32.61 21.23
CA ALA A 943 10.79 -33.66 21.25
C ALA A 943 9.51 -33.32 20.44
N SER A 944 9.26 -32.05 20.14
CA SER A 944 8.08 -31.59 19.37
C SER A 944 8.32 -31.54 17.85
N GLY A 945 9.49 -31.96 17.37
CA GLY A 945 9.91 -31.83 15.97
C GLY A 945 10.28 -30.40 15.58
N SER A 946 10.79 -29.60 16.54
CA SER A 946 11.43 -28.32 16.25
C SER A 946 12.82 -28.51 15.62
N ALA A 947 13.47 -27.40 15.24
CA ALA A 947 14.90 -27.40 14.95
C ALA A 947 15.72 -27.98 16.13
N SER A 948 16.87 -28.59 15.82
CA SER A 948 17.81 -29.04 16.86
C SER A 948 18.55 -27.88 17.55
N TYR A 949 18.50 -26.69 16.92
CA TYR A 949 19.12 -25.45 17.38
C TYR A 949 18.10 -24.38 17.79
N ASN A 950 18.47 -23.55 18.78
CA ASN A 950 17.72 -22.35 19.13
C ASN A 950 18.03 -21.24 18.11
N VAL A 951 17.27 -21.23 17.01
CA VAL A 951 17.46 -20.30 15.88
C VAL A 951 17.42 -18.83 16.31
N ALA A 952 16.54 -18.46 17.26
CA ALA A 952 16.46 -17.10 17.78
C ALA A 952 17.75 -16.68 18.53
N SER A 953 18.36 -17.59 19.31
CA SER A 953 19.66 -17.35 19.94
C SER A 953 20.77 -17.18 18.91
N ILE A 954 20.77 -17.95 17.81
CA ILE A 954 21.75 -17.80 16.72
C ILE A 954 21.57 -16.45 16.01
N ASN A 955 20.34 -16.09 15.62
CA ASN A 955 20.05 -14.81 14.97
C ASN A 955 20.46 -13.63 15.86
N ALA A 956 20.11 -13.68 17.14
CA ALA A 956 20.49 -12.69 18.15
C ALA A 956 22.01 -12.57 18.32
N LEU A 957 22.72 -13.71 18.40
CA LEU A 957 24.17 -13.77 18.52
C LEU A 957 24.85 -13.08 17.34
N VAL A 958 24.45 -13.41 16.11
CA VAL A 958 25.03 -12.83 14.89
C VAL A 958 24.87 -11.31 14.86
N VAL A 959 23.65 -10.80 15.06
CA VAL A 959 23.39 -9.35 15.02
C VAL A 959 24.11 -8.61 16.14
N TYR A 960 24.16 -9.18 17.34
CA TYR A 960 24.86 -8.58 18.47
C TYR A 960 26.38 -8.51 18.22
N ILE A 961 27.00 -9.62 17.79
CA ILE A 961 28.43 -9.68 17.48
C ILE A 961 28.79 -8.68 16.36
N GLY A 962 28.00 -8.60 15.28
CA GLY A 962 28.24 -7.63 14.21
C GLY A 962 28.13 -6.18 14.70
N SER A 963 27.10 -5.88 15.49
CA SER A 963 26.92 -4.54 16.09
C SER A 963 28.12 -4.13 16.96
N GLN A 964 28.63 -5.04 17.80
CA GLN A 964 29.83 -4.78 18.61
C GLN A 964 31.10 -4.65 17.75
N SER A 965 31.24 -5.46 16.69
CA SER A 965 32.39 -5.41 15.78
C SER A 965 32.51 -4.07 15.06
N ILE A 966 31.40 -3.55 14.55
CA ILE A 966 31.34 -2.26 13.86
C ILE A 966 31.71 -1.12 14.84
N LEU A 967 31.21 -1.16 16.07
CA LEU A 967 31.57 -0.20 17.12
C LEU A 967 33.04 -0.27 17.54
N GLN A 968 33.69 -1.44 17.45
CA GLN A 968 35.14 -1.59 17.66
C GLN A 968 35.94 -1.01 16.49
N LEU A 969 35.56 -1.32 15.24
CA LEU A 969 36.21 -0.80 14.04
C LEU A 969 36.15 0.73 13.96
N GLN A 970 34.99 1.33 14.25
CA GLN A 970 34.82 2.79 14.27
C GLN A 970 35.70 3.50 15.31
N LYS A 971 36.08 2.81 16.40
CA LYS A 971 36.96 3.34 17.45
C LYS A 971 38.46 3.16 17.16
N SER A 972 38.84 2.31 16.21
CA SER A 972 40.24 2.01 15.90
C SER A 972 40.45 1.68 14.41
N PRO A 973 40.22 2.67 13.50
CA PRO A 973 40.17 2.43 12.06
C PRO A 973 41.53 2.17 11.39
N GLN A 974 42.65 2.47 12.05
CA GLN A 974 43.97 2.49 11.38
C GLN A 974 44.76 1.17 11.39
N ASN A 975 44.35 0.11 12.11
CA ASN A 975 45.22 -1.06 12.27
C ASN A 975 44.54 -2.43 12.52
N THR A 976 43.21 -2.54 12.37
CA THR A 976 42.48 -3.77 12.75
C THR A 976 41.82 -4.43 11.55
N ALA A 977 42.49 -5.42 10.95
CA ALA A 977 41.85 -6.30 9.98
C ALA A 977 40.72 -7.11 10.64
N ILE A 978 39.60 -7.30 9.92
CA ILE A 978 38.42 -8.05 10.41
C ILE A 978 38.79 -9.44 10.96
N GLY A 979 39.81 -10.08 10.39
CA GLY A 979 40.31 -11.40 10.81
C GLY A 979 41.01 -11.47 12.17
N HIS A 980 41.27 -10.35 12.84
CA HIS A 980 41.96 -10.32 14.15
C HIS A 980 41.04 -9.91 15.32
N LEU A 981 39.76 -9.67 15.05
CA LEU A 981 38.80 -9.28 16.08
C LEU A 981 38.41 -10.46 16.98
N PRO A 982 38.22 -10.27 18.31
CA PRO A 982 37.61 -11.28 19.19
C PRO A 982 36.22 -11.73 18.72
N THR A 983 35.52 -10.88 17.97
CA THR A 983 34.23 -11.20 17.35
C THR A 983 34.34 -12.18 16.18
N MET A 984 35.46 -12.17 15.44
CA MET A 984 35.74 -13.12 14.37
C MET A 984 36.18 -14.47 14.92
N ASP A 985 36.91 -14.52 16.05
CA ASP A 985 37.22 -15.78 16.75
C ASP A 985 35.94 -16.61 17.01
N VAL A 986 34.85 -15.94 17.40
CA VAL A 986 33.54 -16.58 17.64
C VAL A 986 32.94 -17.11 16.34
N PHE A 987 32.97 -16.34 15.25
CA PHE A 987 32.46 -16.81 13.95
C PHE A 987 33.26 -18.01 13.42
N GLN A 988 34.59 -17.94 13.45
CA GLN A 988 35.46 -19.03 13.02
C GLN A 988 35.20 -20.28 13.87
N HIS A 989 35.16 -20.17 15.20
CA HIS A 989 34.90 -21.31 16.07
C HIS A 989 33.51 -21.92 15.86
N LEU A 990 32.47 -21.11 15.62
CA LEU A 990 31.14 -21.65 15.32
C LEU A 990 31.11 -22.36 13.96
N VAL A 991 31.83 -21.86 12.95
CA VAL A 991 31.96 -22.53 11.64
C VAL A 991 32.74 -23.84 11.73
N THR A 992 33.74 -23.96 12.61
CA THR A 992 34.46 -25.23 12.82
C THR A 992 33.68 -26.25 13.65
N THR A 993 32.96 -25.80 14.68
CA THR A 993 32.44 -26.68 15.74
C THR A 993 30.96 -27.03 15.58
N LEU A 994 30.17 -26.25 14.83
CA LEU A 994 28.78 -26.60 14.52
C LEU A 994 28.69 -27.67 13.42
N ASP A 995 27.67 -28.51 13.50
CA ASP A 995 27.31 -29.46 12.45
C ASP A 995 26.69 -28.76 11.23
N ALA A 996 26.33 -29.55 10.21
CA ALA A 996 25.77 -29.02 8.97
C ALA A 996 24.46 -28.23 9.17
N GLU A 997 23.61 -28.59 10.14
CA GLU A 997 22.35 -27.90 10.46
C GLU A 997 22.65 -26.57 11.19
N GLY A 998 23.51 -26.61 12.20
CA GLY A 998 23.94 -25.42 12.95
C GLY A 998 24.62 -24.38 12.06
N ARG A 999 25.51 -24.82 11.16
CA ARG A 999 26.15 -23.93 10.16
C ARG A 999 25.14 -23.35 9.17
N TYR A 1000 24.16 -24.14 8.71
CA TYR A 1000 23.09 -23.63 7.84
C TYR A 1000 22.27 -22.52 8.52
N TYR A 1001 21.95 -22.66 9.81
CA TYR A 1001 21.30 -21.60 10.58
C TYR A 1001 22.21 -20.38 10.79
N LEU A 1002 23.51 -20.57 11.08
CA LEU A 1002 24.48 -19.49 11.23
C LEU A 1002 24.62 -18.66 9.95
N PHE A 1003 24.83 -19.30 8.79
CA PHE A 1003 24.93 -18.59 7.51
C PHE A 1003 23.60 -17.93 7.14
N ASN A 1004 22.46 -18.54 7.46
CA ASN A 1004 21.15 -17.89 7.30
C ASN A 1004 21.02 -16.62 8.15
N ALA A 1005 21.47 -16.64 9.40
CA ALA A 1005 21.45 -15.50 10.32
C ALA A 1005 22.30 -14.33 9.80
N ILE A 1006 23.47 -14.64 9.23
CA ILE A 1006 24.37 -13.66 8.59
C ILE A 1006 23.74 -13.12 7.29
N ALA A 1007 23.24 -14.01 6.42
CA ALA A 1007 22.61 -13.64 5.15
C ALA A 1007 21.33 -12.80 5.32
N ASN A 1008 20.65 -12.86 6.47
CA ASN A 1008 19.53 -11.97 6.79
C ASN A 1008 19.95 -10.49 6.95
N GLN A 1009 21.25 -10.22 7.16
CA GLN A 1009 21.74 -8.85 7.34
C GLN A 1009 22.13 -8.19 6.02
N LEU A 1010 22.22 -8.96 4.92
CA LEU A 1010 22.57 -8.50 3.58
C LEU A 1010 21.39 -7.78 2.89
N ARG A 1011 20.99 -6.62 3.42
CA ARG A 1011 19.80 -5.87 2.99
C ARG A 1011 20.17 -4.69 2.09
N TYR A 1012 19.61 -3.50 2.28
CA TYR A 1012 20.01 -2.28 1.58
C TYR A 1012 21.39 -1.76 2.07
N PRO A 1013 22.03 -0.78 1.40
CA PRO A 1013 23.27 -0.16 1.86
C PRO A 1013 23.18 0.35 3.31
N ASN A 1014 23.93 -0.28 4.22
CA ASN A 1014 24.09 0.12 5.62
C ASN A 1014 25.32 -0.62 6.22
N ASN A 1015 25.77 -0.23 7.40
CA ASN A 1015 26.98 -0.78 8.01
C ASN A 1015 26.88 -2.28 8.39
N HIS A 1016 25.69 -2.80 8.72
CA HIS A 1016 25.50 -4.24 8.92
C HIS A 1016 25.65 -4.98 7.58
N THR A 1017 24.98 -4.52 6.52
CA THR A 1017 25.08 -5.12 5.18
C THR A 1017 26.53 -5.21 4.72
N HIS A 1018 27.31 -4.13 4.87
CA HIS A 1018 28.72 -4.09 4.51
C HIS A 1018 29.56 -5.05 5.38
N TYR A 1019 29.44 -4.96 6.70
CA TYR A 1019 30.16 -5.81 7.64
C TYR A 1019 29.89 -7.30 7.39
N PHE A 1020 28.63 -7.72 7.29
CA PHE A 1020 28.27 -9.12 7.11
C PHE A 1020 28.58 -9.66 5.71
N SER A 1021 28.62 -8.80 4.68
CA SER A 1021 29.19 -9.15 3.37
C SER A 1021 30.67 -9.49 3.52
N CYS A 1022 31.44 -8.64 4.21
CA CYS A 1022 32.86 -8.88 4.48
C CYS A 1022 33.08 -10.15 5.31
N VAL A 1023 32.23 -10.43 6.32
CA VAL A 1023 32.31 -11.65 7.13
C VAL A 1023 32.11 -12.91 6.28
N LEU A 1024 31.09 -12.96 5.41
CA LEU A 1024 30.86 -14.14 4.55
C LEU A 1024 32.01 -14.36 3.56
N LEU A 1025 32.49 -13.30 2.93
CA LEU A 1025 33.61 -13.37 1.98
C LEU A 1025 34.93 -13.77 2.69
N TYR A 1026 35.16 -13.28 3.91
CA TYR A 1026 36.29 -13.70 4.75
C TYR A 1026 36.18 -15.18 5.14
N LEU A 1027 35.01 -15.63 5.61
CA LEU A 1027 34.78 -17.03 5.97
C LEU A 1027 34.86 -17.97 4.75
N PHE A 1028 34.53 -17.51 3.55
CA PHE A 1028 34.73 -18.29 2.33
C PHE A 1028 36.23 -18.47 1.99
N ALA A 1029 37.04 -17.43 2.17
CA ALA A 1029 38.46 -17.43 1.80
C ALA A 1029 39.40 -18.06 2.86
N GLU A 1030 39.22 -17.73 4.13
CA GLU A 1030 40.23 -17.95 5.18
C GLU A 1030 39.97 -19.19 6.06
N VAL A 1031 38.83 -19.87 5.88
CA VAL A 1031 38.47 -21.07 6.68
C VAL A 1031 39.27 -22.29 6.20
N THR A 1032 40.44 -22.45 6.80
CA THR A 1032 41.39 -23.56 6.61
C THR A 1032 41.05 -24.75 7.51
N VAL A 1033 39.92 -25.39 7.22
CA VAL A 1033 39.44 -26.62 7.89
C VAL A 1033 39.65 -27.82 6.97
N GLU A 1034 39.82 -29.01 7.53
CA GLU A 1034 39.89 -30.30 6.79
C GLU A 1034 38.68 -30.54 5.86
N ASN A 1035 37.59 -29.77 6.03
CA ASN A 1035 36.40 -29.75 5.19
C ASN A 1035 36.06 -28.32 4.68
N SER A 1036 37.07 -27.53 4.32
CA SER A 1036 36.90 -26.14 3.82
C SER A 1036 35.88 -26.03 2.67
N GLU A 1037 35.86 -27.01 1.77
CA GLU A 1037 34.93 -27.03 0.64
C GLU A 1037 33.46 -27.17 1.07
N VAL A 1038 33.16 -27.97 2.11
CA VAL A 1038 31.80 -28.11 2.66
C VAL A 1038 31.30 -26.77 3.21
N VAL A 1039 32.18 -25.96 3.81
CA VAL A 1039 31.83 -24.62 4.29
C VAL A 1039 31.56 -23.67 3.11
N GLN A 1040 32.41 -23.71 2.08
CA GLN A 1040 32.26 -22.91 0.85
C GLN A 1040 30.98 -23.27 0.09
N GLU A 1041 30.66 -24.56 -0.03
CA GLU A 1041 29.39 -25.06 -0.58
C GLU A 1041 28.19 -24.54 0.23
N GLN A 1042 28.22 -24.65 1.56
CA GLN A 1042 27.12 -24.20 2.41
C GLN A 1042 26.89 -22.69 2.36
N ILE A 1043 27.95 -21.87 2.33
CA ILE A 1043 27.84 -20.42 2.11
C ILE A 1043 27.20 -20.15 0.75
N THR A 1044 27.71 -20.80 -0.31
CA THR A 1044 27.21 -20.63 -1.67
C THR A 1044 25.74 -21.03 -1.79
N ARG A 1045 25.34 -22.15 -1.19
CA ARG A 1045 23.95 -22.64 -1.15
C ARG A 1045 23.02 -21.62 -0.49
N VAL A 1046 23.39 -21.05 0.65
CA VAL A 1046 22.57 -20.05 1.37
C VAL A 1046 22.42 -18.74 0.58
N LEU A 1047 23.43 -18.34 -0.18
CA LEU A 1047 23.32 -17.20 -1.10
C LEU A 1047 22.45 -17.55 -2.32
N LEU A 1048 22.70 -18.69 -2.96
CA LEU A 1048 22.04 -19.13 -4.19
C LEU A 1048 20.55 -19.43 -4.00
N GLU A 1049 20.17 -20.13 -2.91
CA GLU A 1049 18.76 -20.47 -2.63
C GLU A 1049 17.89 -19.21 -2.52
N ARG A 1050 18.48 -18.09 -2.08
CA ARG A 1050 17.84 -16.76 -1.96
C ARG A 1050 17.78 -15.98 -3.28
N LEU A 1051 18.53 -16.37 -4.30
CA LEU A 1051 18.57 -15.73 -5.62
C LEU A 1051 17.75 -16.48 -6.69
N ILE A 1052 17.61 -17.81 -6.59
CA ILE A 1052 16.81 -18.61 -7.53
C ILE A 1052 15.29 -18.38 -7.43
N VAL A 1053 14.81 -17.75 -6.36
CA VAL A 1053 13.39 -17.41 -6.20
C VAL A 1053 12.99 -16.18 -7.03
N HIS A 1054 11.69 -16.01 -7.24
CA HIS A 1054 11.16 -14.78 -7.84
C HIS A 1054 11.54 -13.53 -7.02
N ARG A 1055 11.77 -12.42 -7.74
CA ARG A 1055 11.99 -11.08 -7.18
C ARG A 1055 10.88 -10.68 -6.18
N PRO A 1056 11.17 -9.85 -5.17
CA PRO A 1056 12.40 -9.08 -4.98
C PRO A 1056 13.57 -9.88 -4.40
N HIS A 1057 14.78 -9.35 -4.60
CA HIS A 1057 16.03 -9.85 -4.02
C HIS A 1057 16.68 -8.72 -3.20
N PRO A 1058 17.23 -9.01 -2.02
CA PRO A 1058 17.96 -8.01 -1.23
C PRO A 1058 19.20 -7.49 -1.97
N TRP A 1059 19.46 -6.18 -1.88
CA TRP A 1059 20.57 -5.51 -2.57
C TRP A 1059 21.93 -6.09 -2.18
N GLY A 1060 22.18 -6.21 -0.87
CA GLY A 1060 23.44 -6.71 -0.31
C GLY A 1060 23.69 -8.17 -0.66
N LEU A 1061 22.63 -8.98 -0.73
CA LEU A 1061 22.72 -10.38 -1.16
C LEU A 1061 23.27 -10.48 -2.59
N LEU A 1062 22.77 -9.63 -3.51
CA LEU A 1062 23.29 -9.54 -4.87
C LEU A 1062 24.75 -9.08 -4.87
N ILE A 1063 25.09 -8.02 -4.13
CA ILE A 1063 26.47 -7.50 -4.03
C ILE A 1063 27.45 -8.57 -3.54
N THR A 1064 27.15 -9.25 -2.43
CA THR A 1064 28.01 -10.31 -1.87
C THR A 1064 28.18 -11.47 -2.85
N PHE A 1065 27.11 -11.87 -3.56
CA PHE A 1065 27.20 -12.95 -4.55
C PHE A 1065 27.98 -12.54 -5.81
N ILE A 1066 27.78 -11.31 -6.31
CA ILE A 1066 28.52 -10.77 -7.46
C ILE A 1066 30.02 -10.69 -7.14
N GLU A 1067 30.38 -10.20 -5.96
CA GLU A 1067 31.77 -10.13 -5.50
C GLU A 1067 32.40 -11.53 -5.40
N LEU A 1068 31.68 -12.50 -4.83
CA LEU A 1068 32.13 -13.89 -4.71
C LEU A 1068 32.44 -14.55 -6.07
N ILE A 1069 31.60 -14.33 -7.09
CA ILE A 1069 31.76 -14.96 -8.41
C ILE A 1069 32.68 -14.19 -9.38
N LYS A 1070 32.92 -12.89 -9.14
CA LYS A 1070 33.76 -12.04 -10.02
C LYS A 1070 35.19 -11.86 -9.51
N ASN A 1071 35.41 -11.77 -8.20
CA ASN A 1071 36.74 -11.47 -7.67
C ASN A 1071 37.65 -12.72 -7.75
N PRO A 1072 38.79 -12.67 -8.48
CA PRO A 1072 39.67 -13.82 -8.63
C PRO A 1072 40.21 -14.39 -7.32
N ARG A 1073 40.25 -13.59 -6.24
CA ARG A 1073 40.69 -14.03 -4.90
C ARG A 1073 39.97 -15.28 -4.41
N TYR A 1074 38.68 -15.43 -4.71
CA TYR A 1074 37.87 -16.54 -4.21
C TYR A 1074 37.98 -17.81 -5.06
N ASN A 1075 38.50 -17.69 -6.29
CA ASN A 1075 38.64 -18.76 -7.27
C ASN A 1075 37.37 -19.65 -7.39
N PHE A 1076 36.20 -19.00 -7.39
CA PHE A 1076 34.90 -19.65 -7.20
C PHE A 1076 34.61 -20.73 -8.24
N TRP A 1077 34.84 -20.43 -9.52
CA TRP A 1077 34.58 -21.32 -10.65
C TRP A 1077 35.55 -22.50 -10.77
N ALA A 1078 36.54 -22.63 -9.89
CA ALA A 1078 37.45 -23.77 -9.83
C ALA A 1078 37.09 -24.79 -8.72
N LYS A 1079 36.01 -24.56 -7.97
CA LYS A 1079 35.57 -25.45 -6.88
C LYS A 1079 34.75 -26.63 -7.42
N GLU A 1080 34.94 -27.83 -6.87
CA GLU A 1080 34.33 -29.06 -7.42
C GLU A 1080 32.80 -29.01 -7.31
N PHE A 1081 32.27 -28.45 -6.22
CA PHE A 1081 30.82 -28.27 -6.05
C PHE A 1081 30.15 -27.37 -7.10
N THR A 1082 30.91 -26.53 -7.83
CA THR A 1082 30.33 -25.72 -8.92
C THR A 1082 30.11 -26.51 -10.21
N HIS A 1083 30.81 -27.64 -10.37
CA HIS A 1083 30.78 -28.51 -11.56
C HIS A 1083 30.19 -29.90 -11.28
N CYS A 1084 29.76 -30.17 -10.04
CA CYS A 1084 29.31 -31.51 -9.61
C CYS A 1084 28.07 -32.04 -10.37
N ALA A 1085 27.27 -31.16 -10.98
CA ALA A 1085 26.17 -31.53 -11.88
C ALA A 1085 25.85 -30.41 -12.87
N GLN A 1086 25.58 -30.77 -14.14
CA GLN A 1086 25.17 -29.81 -15.19
C GLN A 1086 23.92 -28.99 -14.82
N GLU A 1087 23.05 -29.50 -13.96
CA GLU A 1087 21.87 -28.77 -13.48
C GLU A 1087 22.27 -27.62 -12.55
N ILE A 1088 23.24 -27.85 -11.67
CA ILE A 1088 23.78 -26.86 -10.72
C ILE A 1088 24.59 -25.81 -11.48
N GLU A 1089 25.43 -26.24 -12.42
CA GLU A 1089 26.18 -25.38 -13.33
C GLU A 1089 25.24 -24.44 -14.12
N ARG A 1090 24.17 -24.95 -14.73
CA ARG A 1090 23.14 -24.14 -15.41
C ARG A 1090 22.42 -23.16 -14.47
N VAL A 1091 22.19 -23.52 -13.20
CA VAL A 1091 21.62 -22.60 -12.21
C VAL A 1091 22.60 -21.48 -11.88
N PHE A 1092 23.89 -21.79 -11.67
CA PHE A 1092 24.93 -20.78 -11.48
C PHE A 1092 25.06 -19.88 -12.71
N GLU A 1093 25.13 -20.43 -13.92
CA GLU A 1093 25.13 -19.65 -15.16
C GLU A 1093 23.87 -18.81 -15.34
N SER A 1094 22.69 -19.30 -14.98
CA SER A 1094 21.43 -18.57 -15.13
C SER A 1094 21.34 -17.40 -14.16
N VAL A 1095 21.75 -17.61 -12.90
CA VAL A 1095 21.83 -16.53 -11.90
C VAL A 1095 22.95 -15.56 -12.29
N ALA A 1096 24.12 -16.05 -12.70
CA ALA A 1096 25.23 -15.21 -13.16
C ALA A 1096 24.87 -14.41 -14.42
N ARG A 1097 24.18 -14.98 -15.41
CA ARG A 1097 23.66 -14.23 -16.57
C ARG A 1097 22.63 -13.18 -16.16
N SER A 1098 21.70 -13.51 -15.25
CA SER A 1098 20.78 -12.55 -14.63
C SER A 1098 21.48 -11.49 -13.76
N CYS A 1099 22.74 -11.70 -13.38
CA CYS A 1099 23.53 -10.84 -12.50
C CYS A 1099 24.77 -10.20 -13.16
N MET A 1100 25.01 -10.45 -14.45
CA MET A 1100 26.14 -9.88 -15.21
C MET A 1100 25.70 -9.06 -16.43
N GLY A 1101 24.44 -9.19 -16.85
CA GLY A 1101 23.88 -8.44 -17.98
C GLY A 1101 24.37 -8.95 -19.34
N GLN A 1102 23.60 -8.68 -20.39
CA GLN A 1102 24.04 -8.94 -21.76
C GLN A 1102 25.08 -7.90 -22.18
N SER A 1103 26.35 -8.26 -22.08
CA SER A 1103 27.43 -7.56 -22.78
C SER A 1103 27.38 -7.95 -24.25
N HIS A 1104 26.80 -7.08 -25.10
CA HIS A 1104 26.97 -7.18 -26.54
C HIS A 1104 28.46 -6.99 -26.89
N SER A 1105 29.14 -8.08 -27.24
CA SER A 1105 30.52 -8.05 -27.73
C SER A 1105 30.57 -7.57 -29.19
N THR A 1106 30.57 -6.25 -29.38
CA THR A 1106 30.97 -5.65 -30.66
C THR A 1106 32.50 -5.73 -30.81
N GLY A 1107 33.00 -6.71 -31.57
CA GLY A 1107 34.44 -6.81 -31.79
C GLY A 1107 34.93 -8.05 -32.54
N GLU A 1108 34.64 -8.16 -33.84
CA GLU A 1108 35.58 -8.78 -34.79
C GLU A 1108 35.68 -7.92 -36.06
N PRO A 1109 36.89 -7.70 -36.61
CA PRO A 1109 37.10 -6.95 -37.84
C PRO A 1109 36.88 -7.83 -39.09
N GLY A 1110 36.47 -7.20 -40.19
CA GLY A 1110 36.04 -7.92 -41.39
C GLY A 1110 37.17 -8.56 -42.20
N GLY A 1111 36.86 -9.71 -42.81
CA GLY A 1111 37.57 -10.31 -43.93
C GLY A 1111 36.57 -11.10 -44.78
N GLY A 1112 36.30 -10.65 -46.00
CA GLY A 1112 35.35 -11.33 -46.89
C GLY A 1112 36.02 -12.31 -47.85
N ILE A 1113 35.26 -13.28 -48.38
CA ILE A 1113 35.27 -13.79 -49.77
C ILE A 1113 34.31 -14.99 -49.87
N GLY A 1114 33.52 -15.05 -50.95
CA GLY A 1114 33.05 -16.31 -51.56
C GLY A 1114 31.74 -16.93 -51.05
N ALA A 1115 30.68 -16.82 -51.86
CA ALA A 1115 29.64 -17.87 -51.94
C ALA A 1115 30.16 -19.03 -52.81
N PRO A 1116 29.66 -20.28 -52.62
CA PRO A 1116 28.57 -20.72 -53.50
C PRO A 1116 27.52 -21.65 -52.86
N GLN A 1117 26.53 -21.99 -53.69
CA GLN A 1117 25.32 -22.80 -53.49
C GLN A 1117 25.56 -24.23 -52.95
N GLY A 1118 24.54 -24.84 -52.30
CA GLY A 1118 24.45 -26.31 -52.22
C GLY A 1118 23.57 -26.95 -51.13
N GLN A 1119 22.34 -27.32 -51.51
CA GLN A 1119 21.47 -28.42 -51.02
C GLN A 1119 21.76 -29.21 -49.71
N LEU A 1120 20.66 -29.40 -48.95
CA LEU A 1120 20.19 -30.64 -48.28
C LEU A 1120 21.09 -31.38 -47.26
N GLY A 1121 20.67 -31.36 -45.98
CA GLY A 1121 21.12 -32.30 -44.95
C GLY A 1121 20.19 -32.29 -43.72
N GLN A 1122 19.62 -33.44 -43.36
CA GLN A 1122 18.68 -33.59 -42.23
C GLN A 1122 19.41 -33.92 -40.91
N ALA A 1123 19.00 -33.31 -39.80
CA ALA A 1123 19.06 -33.89 -38.46
C ALA A 1123 18.00 -33.16 -37.59
N ALA A 1124 16.85 -33.76 -37.25
CA ALA A 1124 16.62 -34.86 -36.30
C ALA A 1124 16.05 -34.31 -34.98
N GLN A 1125 14.72 -34.30 -34.87
CA GLN A 1125 14.01 -34.08 -33.60
C GLN A 1125 14.13 -35.34 -32.72
N PRO A 1126 14.32 -35.22 -31.39
CA PRO A 1126 14.06 -36.32 -30.48
C PRO A 1126 12.54 -36.42 -30.23
N SER A 1127 11.93 -37.43 -30.82
CA SER A 1127 10.53 -37.80 -30.60
C SER A 1127 10.37 -38.72 -29.39
N ALA A 1128 9.49 -38.37 -28.45
CA ALA A 1128 8.97 -39.29 -27.44
C ALA A 1128 7.45 -39.12 -27.30
N GLN A 1129 6.70 -39.97 -27.99
CA GLN A 1129 5.28 -40.23 -27.71
C GLN A 1129 5.17 -41.42 -26.75
N PRO A 1130 4.11 -41.48 -25.92
CA PRO A 1130 3.43 -42.72 -25.61
C PRO A 1130 2.17 -42.80 -26.48
N ALA A 1131 2.09 -43.81 -27.36
CA ALA A 1131 0.86 -44.11 -28.11
C ALA A 1131 -0.08 -44.97 -27.24
N ALA A 1132 -1.37 -44.69 -27.33
CA ALA A 1132 -2.44 -45.49 -26.72
C ALA A 1132 -3.09 -46.43 -27.76
N GLN A 1133 -3.68 -47.55 -27.30
CA GLN A 1133 -4.73 -48.40 -27.93
C GLN A 1133 -4.80 -49.72 -27.12
N GLN A 1134 -5.91 -50.46 -26.96
CA GLN A 1134 -7.35 -50.26 -27.23
C GLN A 1134 -8.14 -51.35 -26.45
N GLY A 1135 -9.47 -51.23 -26.31
CA GLY A 1135 -10.34 -52.29 -25.73
C GLY A 1135 -11.41 -51.74 -24.76
N ALA A 1136 -12.44 -51.06 -25.26
CA ALA A 1136 -13.71 -51.64 -25.76
C ALA A 1136 -14.79 -51.76 -24.67
N GLN A 1137 -15.87 -50.98 -24.81
CA GLN A 1137 -17.14 -51.16 -24.11
C GLN A 1137 -18.18 -51.74 -25.08
N SER A 1138 -18.88 -52.80 -24.71
CA SER A 1138 -20.34 -53.00 -24.94
C SER A 1138 -20.78 -54.42 -24.59
N ALA A 1139 -21.98 -54.52 -23.98
CA ALA A 1139 -22.85 -55.71 -23.86
C ALA A 1139 -22.27 -57.01 -23.23
N SER A 1140 -23.02 -57.83 -22.49
CA SER A 1140 -24.36 -57.69 -21.91
C SER A 1140 -24.54 -58.81 -20.85
N SER A 1141 -25.52 -58.61 -19.97
CA SER A 1141 -26.12 -59.63 -19.07
C SER A 1141 -26.04 -61.10 -19.52
N GLN A 1142 -25.45 -61.96 -18.69
CA GLN A 1142 -25.80 -63.39 -18.60
C GLN A 1142 -25.76 -63.89 -17.14
N ALA A 1143 -26.71 -64.80 -16.85
CA ALA A 1143 -26.90 -65.71 -15.70
C ALA A 1143 -25.96 -65.61 -14.47
N GLN A 1144 -26.48 -65.41 -13.26
CA GLN A 1144 -27.12 -66.45 -12.41
C GLN A 1144 -26.26 -67.69 -12.14
N GLN A 1145 -25.56 -67.68 -10.99
CA GLN A 1145 -25.46 -68.74 -9.97
C GLN A 1145 -24.57 -68.15 -8.85
N ALA A 1146 -25.00 -67.86 -7.61
CA ALA A 1146 -25.68 -68.71 -6.62
C ALA A 1146 -24.89 -70.02 -6.38
N ALA A 1147 -24.36 -70.33 -5.20
CA ALA A 1147 -24.30 -69.61 -3.92
C ALA A 1147 -22.92 -69.95 -3.26
N GLN A 1148 -22.59 -69.82 -1.97
CA GLN A 1148 -23.38 -70.01 -0.76
C GLN A 1148 -22.49 -69.71 0.48
N GLN A 1149 -23.13 -69.61 1.63
CA GLN A 1149 -22.56 -69.76 2.98
C GLN A 1149 -21.67 -68.61 3.53
N GLN A 1150 -22.18 -68.05 4.64
CA GLN A 1150 -21.53 -67.94 5.95
C GLN A 1150 -20.18 -67.19 6.05
N GLY A 1151 -19.98 -66.25 6.98
CA GLY A 1151 -20.87 -65.75 8.02
C GLY A 1151 -20.14 -65.50 9.33
N ASN A 1152 -20.55 -64.42 10.01
CA ASN A 1152 -20.41 -64.19 11.44
C ASN A 1152 -19.03 -63.74 12.00
N ALA A 1153 -19.13 -63.05 13.14
CA ALA A 1153 -18.10 -62.75 14.15
C ALA A 1153 -16.84 -61.91 13.75
N GLY A 1154 -16.74 -60.71 14.33
CA GLY A 1154 -15.44 -60.23 14.85
C GLY A 1154 -15.27 -60.72 16.30
N PRO A 1155 -14.67 -59.96 17.23
CA PRO A 1155 -13.63 -58.94 17.11
C PRO A 1155 -12.45 -59.24 18.09
N VAL A 1156 -11.78 -58.20 18.61
CA VAL A 1156 -10.92 -58.14 19.83
C VAL A 1156 -9.38 -58.32 19.67
N ALA A 1157 -8.69 -57.54 20.50
CA ALA A 1157 -7.25 -57.41 20.69
C ALA A 1157 -6.57 -58.63 21.38
N GLY A 1158 -5.24 -58.66 21.42
CA GLY A 1158 -4.51 -59.56 22.32
C GLY A 1158 -3.01 -59.62 22.07
N GLN A 1159 -2.23 -59.13 23.04
CA GLN A 1159 -0.76 -59.14 23.11
C GLN A 1159 -0.13 -60.54 23.21
N LEU A 1160 1.22 -60.56 23.19
CA LEU A 1160 2.16 -61.66 23.50
C LEU A 1160 2.33 -62.69 22.35
N GLY A 1161 3.54 -63.06 21.93
CA GLY A 1161 4.89 -62.57 22.27
C GLY A 1161 5.94 -63.68 22.12
N GLN A 1162 7.14 -63.37 21.63
CA GLN A 1162 8.37 -64.14 21.92
C GLN A 1162 9.63 -63.43 21.38
N GLN A 1163 10.66 -63.41 22.24
CA GLN A 1163 12.08 -63.23 21.93
C GLN A 1163 12.66 -64.62 21.52
N PRO A 1164 13.90 -64.77 20.97
CA PRO A 1164 15.13 -64.27 21.62
C PRO A 1164 16.37 -63.90 20.74
N SER A 1165 17.34 -63.23 21.40
CA SER A 1165 18.83 -63.30 21.24
C SER A 1165 19.52 -63.12 19.86
N GLY A 1166 20.64 -62.40 19.73
CA GLY A 1166 21.37 -61.57 20.71
C GLY A 1166 22.77 -61.09 20.23
N ALA A 1167 23.32 -60.10 20.95
CA ALA A 1167 24.74 -59.88 21.34
C ALA A 1167 25.85 -59.63 20.26
N SER A 1168 26.90 -58.81 20.48
CA SER A 1168 27.22 -57.81 21.54
C SER A 1168 28.56 -57.06 21.30
N SER A 1169 28.65 -55.77 21.72
CA SER A 1169 29.88 -55.04 22.18
C SER A 1169 31.01 -54.74 21.15
N VAL A 1170 31.99 -53.81 21.31
CA VAL A 1170 32.51 -52.92 22.40
C VAL A 1170 32.88 -51.53 21.80
N GLY A 1171 33.12 -50.49 22.63
CA GLY A 1171 33.79 -49.22 22.25
C GLY A 1171 35.32 -49.35 22.03
N PRO A 1172 36.14 -48.27 22.15
CA PRO A 1172 35.95 -47.05 22.95
C PRO A 1172 35.50 -45.80 22.18
#